data_AF-A0A7C6CB94-F1
#
_entry.id   AF-A0A7C6CB94-F1
#
_cell.length_a   1.000
_cell.length_b   1.000
_cell.length_c   1.000
_cell.angle_alpha   90.00
_cell.angle_beta   90.00
_cell.angle_gamma   90.00
#
_symmetry.space_group_name_H-M   'P 1'
#
loop_
_entity.id
_entity.type
_entity.pdbx_description
1 polymer ?
#
loop_
_entity_poly.entity_id
_entity_poly.type
_entity_poly.pdbx_seq_one_letter_code
_entity_poly.pdbx_strand_id
1 'polypeptide(L)'
;MKRIIAILTILLTASLLIGCDKGKEDTITVKNVVKKRTEVDLYLTINNSNKNINEDSIEGILYEGDRKVTTVDVEIIEDEDENTKEYLLTFKGLKVGESYHVEVTAIYNKVRKTLAKQAFKTDERGSKENPILITTEEEFLKIDQDENAYYRLENDLDFDNLEGAYATIFPTASKEFKGELDGNNKTIKNIKIDKGTTYSGIFGRNSGVIKNLKLDNIDVKYEKTQTYSRYAGLLVGRNVGTIENVEVNGKMTLAFTTTLEVNLGGLVGTLESGGKIIDSKVNFTVEMLKPESSSSYRNNINLGGAVGKLDKSKMENVKATVDFNILNSGIANIGGLVGKTNSDDYVVMIEKAEVTAKINVETATLTATNNQEIETVVGGAVGLVLGSKFRNIYVDADIEITKPFNNKPRDVKSSSFYLGGLIGKANNLRLEESLVKGDINIIDKEERENIDQDYEKLLVGGLVGQARNSGFDKVLNQGLSITSSKVFKNSNLSILFGLEDKSTTVNYGYQNAKVIIDNQEYEEVNYLFSRDYQVNLDLGYEVENRITNHYVEALKPFKEPKVPQREGYKFIGWYYMESLFDFKMRIDKNVTLTAFWKPKEVKYYVVFDLGYQTTNEIEPLELDEAQIIEAPEEPKRDGYTFKGWYSFNQKFNFADEEIKRDTVFFARWDKDEETKEDIIVTFELGYHDDDFTGEVILEEASEISALEAPIRDGYSFVGWYLDGVLFDFDNEVKQDITIVACWFKLTETSLDKEISDSIEFFKSEWLKDKINEGLN
;
A
#
# COMPACT_ATOMS: atom_id res chain seq x y z
N MET A 1 51.61 4.21 9.00
CA MET A 1 52.87 4.83 9.49
C MET A 1 52.98 4.49 10.98
N LYS A 2 54.16 4.15 11.54
CA LYS A 2 54.26 3.74 12.96
C LYS A 2 54.18 4.96 13.90
N ARG A 3 53.18 4.99 14.82
CA ARG A 3 53.21 5.53 16.20
C ARG A 3 51.78 5.74 16.73
N ILE A 4 51.40 4.99 17.77
CA ILE A 4 50.35 5.37 18.73
C ILE A 4 50.97 5.26 20.13
N ILE A 5 50.54 6.12 21.04
CA ILE A 5 51.21 6.39 22.32
C ILE A 5 50.74 5.40 23.39
N ALA A 6 51.65 4.60 23.93
CA ALA A 6 51.43 3.86 25.17
C ALA A 6 51.67 4.79 26.37
N ILE A 7 50.64 5.00 27.19
CA ILE A 7 50.77 5.76 28.45
C ILE A 7 51.44 4.86 29.50
N LEU A 8 52.61 5.28 29.96
CA LEU A 8 53.51 4.46 30.77
C LEU A 8 53.28 4.68 32.27
N THR A 9 52.35 3.96 32.89
CA THR A 9 52.20 3.88 34.35
C THR A 9 53.11 2.81 34.96
N ILE A 10 54.42 3.09 35.01
CA ILE A 10 55.39 2.25 35.73
C ILE A 10 55.19 2.39 37.24
N LEU A 11 54.75 1.31 37.90
CA LEU A 11 54.82 1.19 39.35
C LEU A 11 56.26 0.78 39.74
N LEU A 12 57.09 1.73 40.13
CA LEU A 12 58.52 1.51 40.38
C LEU A 12 58.78 0.85 41.74
N THR A 13 58.75 -0.49 41.82
CA THR A 13 59.26 -1.22 42.98
C THR A 13 60.79 -1.27 42.95
N ALA A 14 61.44 -0.41 43.71
CA ALA A 14 62.89 -0.32 43.78
C ALA A 14 63.51 -1.45 44.64
N SER A 15 64.47 -2.17 44.06
CA SER A 15 65.36 -3.12 44.74
C SER A 15 66.81 -2.73 44.47
N LEU A 16 67.63 -2.57 45.51
CA LEU A 16 69.05 -2.18 45.34
C LEU A 16 69.92 -3.33 44.82
N LEU A 17 70.97 -2.95 44.09
CA LEU A 17 72.07 -3.82 43.70
C LEU A 17 72.84 -4.36 44.91
N ILE A 18 73.16 -5.66 44.87
CA ILE A 18 74.49 -6.25 45.13
C ILE A 18 74.47 -7.64 44.49
N GLY A 19 75.51 -7.99 43.74
CA GLY A 19 75.46 -9.10 42.78
C GLY A 19 75.95 -10.45 43.30
N CYS A 20 75.43 -11.51 42.68
CA CYS A 20 76.16 -12.76 42.44
C CYS A 20 75.52 -13.44 41.22
N ASP A 21 76.34 -13.98 40.31
CA ASP A 21 75.85 -14.58 39.06
C ASP A 21 75.28 -15.98 39.34
N LYS A 22 73.99 -16.03 39.70
CA LYS A 22 73.19 -17.24 39.67
C LYS A 22 72.51 -17.31 38.31
N GLY A 23 72.64 -18.44 37.62
CA GLY A 23 71.97 -18.68 36.34
C GLY A 23 70.48 -18.33 36.43
N LYS A 24 69.99 -17.49 35.51
CA LYS A 24 68.61 -16.99 35.49
C LYS A 24 67.64 -18.18 35.50
N GLU A 25 66.65 -18.20 36.39
CA GLU A 25 65.63 -19.27 36.38
C GLU A 25 64.74 -19.18 35.13
N ASP A 26 64.37 -20.34 34.58
CA ASP A 26 63.47 -20.40 33.42
C ASP A 26 62.06 -19.98 33.85
N THR A 27 61.54 -18.94 33.20
CA THR A 27 60.41 -18.15 33.70
C THR A 27 59.51 -17.67 32.56
N ILE A 28 58.20 -17.68 32.82
CA ILE A 28 57.19 -17.00 31.98
C ILE A 28 56.72 -15.78 32.77
N THR A 29 56.88 -14.58 32.21
CA THR A 29 56.48 -13.32 32.84
C THR A 29 55.38 -12.66 32.00
N VAL A 30 54.30 -12.21 32.64
CA VAL A 30 53.28 -11.39 31.95
C VAL A 30 53.80 -9.95 31.87
N LYS A 31 54.14 -9.50 30.66
CA LYS A 31 54.69 -8.17 30.36
C LYS A 31 53.60 -7.10 30.32
N ASN A 32 52.44 -7.43 29.76
CA ASN A 32 51.30 -6.51 29.61
C ASN A 32 49.97 -7.27 29.51
N VAL A 33 48.86 -6.60 29.87
CA VAL A 33 47.49 -7.10 29.78
C VAL A 33 46.61 -6.03 29.14
N VAL A 34 46.39 -6.13 27.84
CA VAL A 34 45.49 -5.20 27.11
C VAL A 34 44.08 -5.77 27.18
N LYS A 35 43.35 -5.37 28.23
CA LYS A 35 41.92 -5.65 28.35
C LYS A 35 41.10 -4.84 27.34
N LYS A 36 40.09 -5.47 26.76
CA LYS A 36 39.03 -4.88 25.96
C LYS A 36 37.69 -5.23 26.62
N ARG A 37 36.59 -4.87 25.98
CA ARG A 37 35.23 -5.06 26.51
C ARG A 37 34.76 -6.53 26.47
N THR A 38 35.15 -7.27 25.43
CA THR A 38 34.81 -8.69 25.19
C THR A 38 36.03 -9.55 24.85
N GLU A 39 37.23 -9.04 25.11
CA GLU A 39 38.50 -9.64 24.70
C GLU A 39 39.63 -9.23 25.68
N VAL A 40 40.69 -10.04 25.79
CA VAL A 40 41.95 -9.64 26.42
C VAL A 40 43.14 -10.19 25.64
N ASP A 41 44.19 -9.38 25.54
CA ASP A 41 45.50 -9.76 25.01
C ASP A 41 46.52 -9.77 26.16
N LEU A 42 47.14 -10.91 26.45
CA LEU A 42 48.23 -11.03 27.41
C LEU A 42 49.54 -11.18 26.64
N TYR A 43 50.44 -10.22 26.83
CA TYR A 43 51.80 -10.25 26.30
C TYR A 43 52.70 -10.93 27.32
N LEU A 44 53.42 -11.97 26.91
CA LEU A 44 54.32 -12.75 27.74
C LEU A 44 55.77 -12.56 27.25
N THR A 45 56.71 -12.44 28.18
CA THR A 45 58.14 -12.63 27.90
C THR A 45 58.57 -13.94 28.54
N ILE A 46 59.23 -14.80 27.77
CA ILE A 46 59.73 -16.10 28.25
C ILE A 46 61.24 -16.10 28.21
N ASN A 47 61.84 -16.44 29.36
CA ASN A 47 63.26 -16.71 29.51
C ASN A 47 63.42 -18.22 29.71
N ASN A 48 64.15 -18.89 28.80
CA ASN A 48 64.35 -20.34 28.82
C ASN A 48 65.85 -20.71 28.82
N SER A 49 66.68 -19.90 29.49
CA SER A 49 68.16 -20.00 29.53
C SER A 49 68.71 -21.40 29.87
N ASN A 50 67.99 -22.21 30.63
CA ASN A 50 68.39 -23.57 31.05
C ASN A 50 67.57 -24.68 30.33
N LYS A 51 66.66 -24.29 29.43
CA LYS A 51 65.86 -25.17 28.55
C LYS A 51 64.97 -26.18 29.29
N ASN A 52 64.46 -25.81 30.47
CA ASN A 52 63.52 -26.65 31.23
C ASN A 52 62.06 -26.49 30.79
N ILE A 53 61.70 -25.39 30.10
CA ILE A 53 60.36 -25.16 29.53
C ILE A 53 60.34 -25.75 28.11
N ASN A 54 59.35 -26.60 27.82
CA ASN A 54 59.02 -26.94 26.43
C ASN A 54 58.09 -25.86 25.85
N GLU A 55 58.63 -25.02 24.96
CA GLU A 55 57.91 -23.91 24.33
C GLU A 55 56.69 -24.36 23.52
N ASP A 56 56.78 -25.50 22.82
CA ASP A 56 55.68 -26.10 22.04
C ASP A 56 54.51 -26.63 22.91
N SER A 57 54.54 -26.42 24.23
CA SER A 57 53.52 -26.90 25.16
C SER A 57 52.86 -25.79 26.00
N ILE A 58 53.21 -24.52 25.75
CA ILE A 58 52.68 -23.38 26.49
C ILE A 58 51.23 -23.12 26.04
N GLU A 59 50.30 -23.21 27.00
CA GLU A 59 48.88 -22.95 26.78
C GLU A 59 48.39 -21.93 27.83
N GLY A 60 47.52 -21.01 27.41
CA GLY A 60 46.79 -20.12 28.30
C GLY A 60 45.41 -20.69 28.62
N ILE A 61 45.12 -20.95 29.90
CA ILE A 61 43.83 -21.46 30.37
C ILE A 61 43.06 -20.32 31.05
N LEU A 62 41.88 -19.98 30.54
CA LEU A 62 41.03 -18.91 31.09
C LEU A 62 39.99 -19.47 32.06
N TYR A 63 39.76 -18.76 33.17
CA TYR A 63 38.80 -19.11 34.22
C TYR A 63 37.89 -17.93 34.59
N GLU A 64 36.62 -18.24 34.83
CA GLU A 64 35.56 -17.36 35.34
C GLU A 64 35.20 -17.83 36.75
N GLY A 65 35.68 -17.15 37.79
CA GLY A 65 35.82 -17.77 39.12
C GLY A 65 36.72 -19.02 39.03
N ASP A 66 36.26 -20.15 39.55
CA ASP A 66 36.93 -21.45 39.41
C ASP A 66 36.56 -22.21 38.11
N ARG A 67 35.61 -21.68 37.31
CA ARG A 67 35.11 -22.36 36.11
C ARG A 67 36.03 -22.11 34.91
N LYS A 68 36.72 -23.15 34.43
CA LYS A 68 37.43 -23.08 33.12
C LYS A 68 36.46 -22.64 32.01
N VAL A 69 36.86 -21.62 31.26
CA VAL A 69 36.12 -21.03 30.14
C VAL A 69 36.63 -21.61 28.82
N THR A 70 37.94 -21.53 28.60
CA THR A 70 38.60 -22.03 27.38
C THR A 70 40.09 -22.25 27.61
N THR A 71 40.78 -22.81 26.61
CA THR A 71 42.24 -22.79 26.47
C THR A 71 42.58 -22.22 25.10
N VAL A 72 43.65 -21.43 25.01
CA VAL A 72 44.26 -21.00 23.74
C VAL A 72 45.77 -21.25 23.78
N ASP A 73 46.35 -21.59 22.64
CA ASP A 73 47.80 -21.73 22.48
C ASP A 73 48.46 -20.34 22.36
N VAL A 74 49.78 -20.26 22.53
CA VAL A 74 50.54 -19.01 22.35
C VAL A 74 50.86 -18.71 20.89
N GLU A 75 50.74 -17.44 20.48
CA GLU A 75 51.31 -16.94 19.23
C GLU A 75 52.67 -16.27 19.51
N ILE A 76 53.66 -16.40 18.61
CA ILE A 76 54.98 -15.74 18.76
C ILE A 76 54.92 -14.34 18.13
N ILE A 77 55.46 -13.33 18.81
CA ILE A 77 55.43 -11.93 18.36
C ILE A 77 56.80 -11.48 17.81
N GLU A 78 57.83 -11.52 18.64
CA GLU A 78 59.22 -11.14 18.30
C GLU A 78 60.21 -12.05 19.04
N ASP A 79 61.29 -12.47 18.36
CA ASP A 79 62.47 -13.08 18.98
C ASP A 79 63.46 -11.95 19.33
N GLU A 80 63.72 -11.69 20.63
CA GLU A 80 64.70 -10.68 21.06
C GLU A 80 66.14 -11.26 21.04
N ASP A 81 66.33 -12.48 21.57
CA ASP A 81 67.56 -13.27 21.45
C ASP A 81 67.31 -14.79 21.66
N GLU A 82 68.34 -15.64 21.51
CA GLU A 82 68.22 -17.11 21.58
C GLU A 82 67.55 -17.67 22.87
N ASN A 83 67.45 -16.87 23.93
CA ASN A 83 66.90 -17.30 25.22
C ASN A 83 65.72 -16.44 25.70
N THR A 84 65.34 -15.39 24.96
CA THR A 84 64.32 -14.40 25.33
C THR A 84 63.36 -14.14 24.18
N LYS A 85 62.07 -14.47 24.38
CA LYS A 85 61.03 -14.39 23.34
C LYS A 85 59.73 -13.76 23.83
N GLU A 86 59.06 -13.05 22.94
CA GLU A 86 57.75 -12.41 23.16
C GLU A 86 56.62 -13.28 22.58
N TYR A 87 55.59 -13.55 23.39
CA TYR A 87 54.41 -14.32 23.00
C TYR A 87 53.10 -13.59 23.32
N LEU A 88 52.03 -13.93 22.61
CA LEU A 88 50.67 -13.43 22.79
C LEU A 88 49.72 -14.56 23.20
N LEU A 89 48.81 -14.27 24.14
CA LEU A 89 47.58 -15.03 24.38
C LEU A 89 46.38 -14.10 24.19
N THR A 90 45.55 -14.36 23.19
CA THR A 90 44.32 -13.59 22.95
C THR A 90 43.08 -14.42 23.27
N PHE A 91 42.28 -13.98 24.24
CA PHE A 91 41.00 -14.59 24.59
C PHE A 91 39.85 -13.69 24.14
N LYS A 92 38.94 -14.22 23.31
CA LYS A 92 37.81 -13.48 22.73
C LYS A 92 36.46 -14.02 23.23
N GLY A 93 35.38 -13.25 23.08
CA GLY A 93 34.02 -13.67 23.47
C GLY A 93 33.76 -13.61 24.98
N LEU A 94 34.52 -12.77 25.70
CA LEU A 94 34.36 -12.55 27.14
C LEU A 94 33.09 -11.74 27.43
N LYS A 95 32.53 -11.91 28.63
CA LYS A 95 31.45 -11.04 29.11
C LYS A 95 32.00 -9.66 29.47
N VAL A 96 31.14 -8.66 29.35
CA VAL A 96 31.43 -7.24 29.65
C VAL A 96 31.41 -7.00 31.15
N GLY A 97 32.39 -6.25 31.68
CA GLY A 97 32.47 -5.95 33.11
C GLY A 97 32.64 -7.15 34.04
N GLU A 98 33.17 -8.28 33.54
CA GLU A 98 33.31 -9.52 34.30
C GLU A 98 34.76 -9.84 34.68
N SER A 99 34.92 -10.59 35.77
CA SER A 99 36.22 -10.88 36.38
C SER A 99 36.73 -12.28 36.03
N TYR A 100 37.94 -12.33 35.51
CA TYR A 100 38.58 -13.53 34.97
C TYR A 100 39.99 -13.70 35.51
N HIS A 101 40.54 -14.92 35.39
CA HIS A 101 41.98 -15.10 35.46
C HIS A 101 42.50 -16.08 34.41
N VAL A 102 43.74 -15.87 33.97
CA VAL A 102 44.48 -16.77 33.09
C VAL A 102 45.52 -17.52 33.92
N GLU A 103 45.60 -18.83 33.74
CA GLU A 103 46.75 -19.66 34.10
C GLU A 103 47.56 -19.97 32.84
N VAL A 104 48.82 -19.56 32.77
CA VAL A 104 49.73 -19.96 31.70
C VAL A 104 50.47 -21.21 32.14
N THR A 105 50.28 -22.33 31.44
CA THR A 105 50.84 -23.63 31.81
C THR A 105 51.71 -24.19 30.69
N ALA A 106 52.81 -24.85 31.05
CA ALA A 106 53.71 -25.52 30.11
C ALA A 106 54.29 -26.79 30.73
N ILE A 107 54.85 -27.67 29.90
CA ILE A 107 55.65 -28.80 30.37
C ILE A 107 57.01 -28.26 30.84
N TYR A 108 57.17 -28.16 32.16
CA TYR A 108 58.39 -27.78 32.84
C TYR A 108 59.04 -29.02 33.43
N ASN A 109 60.30 -29.32 33.09
CA ASN A 109 61.01 -30.52 33.58
C ASN A 109 60.19 -31.83 33.40
N LYS A 110 59.56 -31.99 32.22
CA LYS A 110 58.70 -33.13 31.84
C LYS A 110 57.35 -33.24 32.58
N VAL A 111 56.94 -32.23 33.36
CA VAL A 111 55.64 -32.19 34.05
C VAL A 111 54.89 -30.91 33.67
N ARG A 112 53.59 -31.01 33.30
CA ARG A 112 52.78 -29.80 33.05
C ARG A 112 52.55 -29.04 34.36
N LYS A 113 52.89 -27.75 34.37
CA LYS A 113 52.87 -26.88 35.55
C LYS A 113 52.38 -25.48 35.14
N THR A 114 51.55 -24.85 35.96
CA THR A 114 51.25 -23.42 35.84
C THR A 114 52.49 -22.60 36.20
N LEU A 115 52.98 -21.80 35.27
CA LEU A 115 54.20 -20.98 35.42
C LEU A 115 53.89 -19.50 35.67
N ALA A 116 52.76 -19.00 35.17
CA ALA A 116 52.25 -17.66 35.47
C ALA A 116 50.73 -17.69 35.74
N LYS A 117 50.25 -16.75 36.55
CA LYS A 117 48.81 -16.47 36.74
C LYS A 117 48.55 -14.98 36.64
N GLN A 118 47.45 -14.59 36.00
CA GLN A 118 47.06 -13.19 35.85
C GLN A 118 45.55 -13.02 35.98
N ALA A 119 45.09 -12.27 36.99
CA ALA A 119 43.70 -11.86 37.11
C ALA A 119 43.45 -10.55 36.34
N PHE A 120 42.25 -10.37 35.80
CA PHE A 120 41.82 -9.14 35.14
C PHE A 120 40.29 -8.98 35.21
N LYS A 121 39.80 -7.78 34.90
CA LYS A 121 38.38 -7.51 34.66
C LYS A 121 38.25 -6.92 33.26
N THR A 122 37.28 -7.37 32.46
CA THR A 122 36.99 -6.75 31.15
C THR A 122 36.55 -5.30 31.32
N ASP A 123 36.65 -4.49 30.25
CA ASP A 123 36.17 -3.11 30.32
C ASP A 123 34.63 -3.04 30.38
N GLU A 124 34.14 -1.99 31.03
CA GLU A 124 32.72 -1.61 31.09
C GLU A 124 32.39 -0.46 30.14
N ARG A 125 33.39 0.31 29.68
CA ARG A 125 33.19 1.39 28.70
C ARG A 125 32.78 0.80 27.35
N GLY A 126 31.67 1.28 26.79
CA GLY A 126 31.02 0.71 25.60
C GLY A 126 29.98 -0.39 25.93
N SER A 127 29.64 -0.58 27.20
CA SER A 127 28.42 -1.29 27.62
C SER A 127 27.18 -0.41 27.42
N LYS A 128 25.99 -1.01 27.54
CA LYS A 128 24.72 -0.26 27.43
C LYS A 128 24.54 0.73 28.59
N GLU A 129 25.06 0.37 29.75
CA GLU A 129 25.02 1.12 31.00
C GLU A 129 26.07 2.25 31.04
N ASN A 130 27.19 2.08 30.33
CA ASN A 130 28.29 3.02 30.25
C ASN A 130 28.79 3.13 28.78
N PRO A 131 28.03 3.79 27.88
CA PRO A 131 28.37 3.90 26.46
C PRO A 131 29.62 4.76 26.24
N ILE A 132 30.28 4.56 25.11
CA ILE A 132 31.34 5.47 24.63
C ILE A 132 30.68 6.79 24.21
N LEU A 133 30.84 7.80 25.06
CA LEU A 133 30.46 9.16 24.72
C LEU A 133 31.38 9.69 23.62
N ILE A 134 30.78 10.32 22.61
CA ILE A 134 31.44 10.96 21.47
C ILE A 134 31.19 12.47 21.58
N THR A 135 32.27 13.24 21.61
CA THR A 135 32.27 14.71 21.73
C THR A 135 32.90 15.41 20.53
N THR A 136 33.58 14.67 19.65
CA THR A 136 34.33 15.18 18.49
C THR A 136 34.22 14.26 17.28
N GLU A 137 34.48 14.83 16.09
CA GLU A 137 34.57 14.16 14.78
C GLU A 137 35.64 13.05 14.81
N GLU A 138 36.75 13.35 15.49
CA GLU A 138 37.86 12.43 15.72
C GLU A 138 37.47 11.20 16.55
N GLU A 139 36.53 11.31 17.48
CA GLU A 139 36.03 10.16 18.25
C GLU A 139 35.02 9.36 17.42
N PHE A 140 34.17 10.03 16.63
CA PHE A 140 33.22 9.38 15.74
C PHE A 140 33.88 8.50 14.68
N LEU A 141 34.97 8.97 14.07
CA LEU A 141 35.75 8.19 13.10
C LEU A 141 36.44 6.94 13.70
N LYS A 142 36.44 6.78 15.04
CA LYS A 142 37.03 5.64 15.75
C LYS A 142 35.99 4.56 16.15
N ILE A 143 34.74 4.65 15.67
CA ILE A 143 33.71 3.61 15.88
C ILE A 143 34.13 2.24 15.31
N ASP A 144 35.04 2.18 14.32
CA ASP A 144 35.48 0.91 13.73
C ASP A 144 36.41 0.05 14.62
N GLN A 145 36.77 0.55 15.80
CA GLN A 145 37.71 -0.09 16.74
C GLN A 145 37.03 -1.06 17.74
N ASP A 146 35.74 -0.94 18.01
CA ASP A 146 34.90 -1.97 18.66
C ASP A 146 33.51 -1.93 18.01
N GLU A 147 33.32 -2.70 16.93
CA GLU A 147 32.08 -2.64 16.16
C GLU A 147 30.83 -3.09 16.93
N ASN A 148 31.00 -3.65 18.12
CA ASN A 148 29.93 -4.19 18.97
C ASN A 148 29.60 -3.26 20.15
N ALA A 149 30.18 -2.05 20.23
CA ALA A 149 30.05 -1.14 21.37
C ALA A 149 28.80 -0.25 21.31
N TYR A 150 28.34 0.17 22.48
CA TYR A 150 27.32 1.20 22.63
C TYR A 150 28.01 2.57 22.62
N TYR A 151 27.51 3.48 21.79
CA TYR A 151 28.02 4.83 21.57
C TYR A 151 26.89 5.85 21.76
N ARG A 152 27.20 7.04 22.27
CA ARG A 152 26.25 8.16 22.34
C ARG A 152 26.90 9.48 21.96
N LEU A 153 26.22 10.29 21.14
CA LEU A 153 26.66 11.66 20.86
C LEU A 153 26.30 12.59 22.02
N GLU A 154 27.24 13.43 22.46
CA GLU A 154 26.98 14.53 23.41
C GLU A 154 26.95 15.90 22.73
N ASN A 155 27.65 16.04 21.60
CA ASN A 155 27.73 17.26 20.79
C ASN A 155 27.15 17.03 19.39
N ASP A 156 26.78 18.11 18.72
CA ASP A 156 26.70 18.12 17.24
C ASP A 156 28.13 18.07 16.68
N LEU A 157 28.33 17.40 15.54
CA LEU A 157 29.64 17.20 14.91
C LEU A 157 29.69 17.83 13.52
N ASP A 158 30.75 18.57 13.21
CA ASP A 158 30.90 19.36 11.98
C ASP A 158 32.15 18.98 11.18
N PHE A 159 31.94 18.25 10.08
CA PHE A 159 33.02 17.71 9.25
C PHE A 159 33.52 18.67 8.16
N ASP A 160 33.08 19.95 8.13
CA ASP A 160 33.46 20.88 7.05
C ASP A 160 34.97 21.12 6.97
N ASN A 161 35.65 21.07 8.13
CA ASN A 161 37.10 21.27 8.30
C ASN A 161 37.92 19.97 8.28
N LEU A 162 37.34 18.82 7.86
CA LEU A 162 38.08 17.55 7.78
C LEU A 162 39.24 17.63 6.77
N GLU A 163 40.45 17.25 7.18
CA GLU A 163 41.60 17.15 6.26
C GLU A 163 41.45 15.95 5.30
N GLY A 164 40.77 16.19 4.18
CA GLY A 164 40.58 15.22 3.09
C GLY A 164 39.18 14.63 3.04
N ALA A 165 39.02 13.57 2.25
CA ALA A 165 37.73 12.91 2.04
C ALA A 165 37.28 12.13 3.28
N TYR A 166 35.96 12.14 3.56
CA TYR A 166 35.40 11.34 4.65
C TYR A 166 35.59 9.85 4.39
N ALA A 167 36.10 9.13 5.39
CA ALA A 167 36.32 7.69 5.33
C ALA A 167 35.08 6.93 5.83
N THR A 168 34.33 6.32 4.92
CA THR A 168 33.22 5.40 5.25
C THR A 168 33.62 4.36 6.29
N ILE A 169 32.89 4.33 7.41
CA ILE A 169 33.13 3.41 8.53
C ILE A 169 32.56 2.02 8.14
N PHE A 170 33.34 0.95 8.28
CA PHE A 170 33.00 -0.41 7.80
C PHE A 170 32.71 -0.53 6.27
N PRO A 171 33.65 -0.18 5.37
CA PRO A 171 33.41 -0.14 3.92
C PRO A 171 33.57 -1.51 3.20
N THR A 172 33.75 -2.62 3.94
CA THR A 172 34.13 -3.93 3.37
C THR A 172 33.13 -5.04 3.70
N ALA A 173 33.22 -6.16 2.98
CA ALA A 173 32.42 -7.36 3.26
C ALA A 173 32.83 -8.10 4.55
N SER A 174 33.94 -7.72 5.21
CA SER A 174 34.49 -8.40 6.40
C SER A 174 34.18 -7.72 7.73
N LYS A 175 33.76 -6.45 7.74
CA LYS A 175 33.26 -5.74 8.95
C LYS A 175 31.85 -5.17 8.72
N GLU A 176 31.16 -4.85 9.81
CA GLU A 176 29.88 -4.14 9.87
C GLU A 176 29.65 -3.64 11.30
N PHE A 177 28.86 -2.58 11.49
CA PHE A 177 28.45 -2.15 12.82
C PHE A 177 27.45 -3.14 13.43
N LYS A 178 27.61 -3.48 14.71
CA LYS A 178 26.82 -4.47 15.47
C LYS A 178 26.31 -3.95 16.80
N GLY A 179 26.89 -2.85 17.29
CA GLY A 179 26.51 -2.20 18.55
C GLY A 179 25.29 -1.29 18.41
N GLU A 180 25.28 -0.22 19.21
CA GLU A 180 24.22 0.79 19.21
C GLU A 180 24.85 2.18 19.13
N LEU A 181 24.39 3.03 18.21
CA LEU A 181 24.70 4.46 18.16
C LEU A 181 23.44 5.24 18.48
N ASP A 182 23.40 5.83 19.67
CA ASP A 182 22.37 6.80 20.04
C ASP A 182 22.85 8.21 19.68
N GLY A 183 22.24 8.78 18.65
CA GLY A 183 22.49 10.15 18.22
C GLY A 183 22.06 11.20 19.23
N ASN A 184 21.27 10.86 20.27
CA ASN A 184 20.86 11.77 21.35
C ASN A 184 20.18 13.07 20.83
N ASN A 185 19.51 12.97 19.67
CA ASN A 185 18.94 14.05 18.86
C ASN A 185 19.95 15.12 18.39
N LYS A 186 21.25 14.79 18.38
CA LYS A 186 22.35 15.62 17.85
C LYS A 186 22.44 15.50 16.33
N THR A 187 23.16 16.47 15.75
CA THR A 187 23.36 16.62 14.31
C THR A 187 24.80 16.30 13.92
N ILE A 188 24.98 15.40 12.95
CA ILE A 188 26.24 15.25 12.21
C ILE A 188 26.08 15.97 10.88
N LYS A 189 27.02 16.85 10.50
CA LYS A 189 26.87 17.66 9.30
C LYS A 189 28.13 17.89 8.48
N ASN A 190 27.94 18.38 7.25
CA ASN A 190 28.98 18.79 6.30
C ASN A 190 29.93 17.66 5.83
N ILE A 191 29.48 16.40 5.89
CA ILE A 191 30.24 15.23 5.42
C ILE A 191 30.28 15.18 3.89
N LYS A 192 31.49 15.01 3.34
CA LYS A 192 31.78 14.96 1.90
C LYS A 192 32.40 13.61 1.52
N ILE A 193 31.72 12.81 0.68
CA ILE A 193 32.15 11.47 0.29
C ILE A 193 32.36 11.41 -1.24
N ASP A 194 33.59 11.59 -1.69
CA ASP A 194 34.00 11.52 -3.11
C ASP A 194 34.52 10.14 -3.54
N LYS A 195 34.87 9.28 -2.57
CA LYS A 195 35.52 7.99 -2.79
C LYS A 195 34.53 6.84 -2.71
N GLY A 196 34.15 6.34 -3.89
CA GLY A 196 33.33 5.13 -4.02
C GLY A 196 33.98 3.91 -3.37
N THR A 197 33.19 3.18 -2.57
CA THR A 197 33.51 1.84 -2.02
C THR A 197 32.31 0.92 -2.20
N THR A 198 32.48 -0.40 -2.12
CA THR A 198 31.38 -1.35 -2.40
C THR A 198 30.12 -1.05 -1.56
N TYR A 199 30.30 -0.69 -0.29
CA TYR A 199 29.23 -0.28 0.62
C TYR A 199 29.56 1.12 1.14
N SER A 200 28.84 2.15 0.69
CA SER A 200 29.20 3.56 0.95
C SER A 200 28.09 4.35 1.66
N GLY A 201 28.53 5.37 2.39
CA GLY A 201 27.75 6.24 3.28
C GLY A 201 28.62 6.68 4.46
N ILE A 202 28.01 7.28 5.49
CA ILE A 202 28.68 7.49 6.79
C ILE A 202 29.17 6.14 7.34
N PHE A 203 28.30 5.12 7.27
CA PHE A 203 28.60 3.71 7.47
C PHE A 203 28.46 2.95 6.14
N GLY A 204 29.35 1.99 5.89
CA GLY A 204 29.20 1.04 4.79
C GLY A 204 28.18 -0.02 5.13
N ARG A 205 28.28 -0.61 6.33
CA ARG A 205 27.39 -1.69 6.78
C ARG A 205 26.92 -1.55 8.23
N ASN A 206 25.64 -1.81 8.44
CA ASN A 206 25.02 -1.92 9.76
C ASN A 206 24.22 -3.23 9.91
N SER A 207 24.35 -3.82 11.10
CA SER A 207 23.57 -4.93 11.65
C SER A 207 23.11 -4.67 13.09
N GLY A 208 23.62 -3.62 13.72
CA GLY A 208 23.20 -3.11 15.03
C GLY A 208 22.10 -2.05 14.93
N VAL A 209 22.11 -1.07 15.84
CA VAL A 209 21.09 -0.02 15.94
C VAL A 209 21.72 1.36 15.73
N ILE A 210 21.13 2.19 14.86
CA ILE A 210 21.47 3.62 14.73
C ILE A 210 20.17 4.41 14.94
N LYS A 211 20.14 5.31 15.92
CA LYS A 211 18.89 6.00 16.29
C LYS A 211 19.07 7.44 16.73
N ASN A 212 17.97 8.19 16.83
CA ASN A 212 17.91 9.56 17.39
C ASN A 212 18.94 10.52 16.75
N LEU A 213 19.13 10.45 15.43
CA LEU A 213 20.26 11.10 14.74
C LEU A 213 19.78 12.02 13.62
N LYS A 214 20.33 13.24 13.57
CA LYS A 214 20.12 14.17 12.46
C LYS A 214 21.38 14.19 11.59
N LEU A 215 21.21 14.07 10.28
CA LEU A 215 22.27 14.25 9.28
C LEU A 215 21.94 15.47 8.44
N ASP A 216 22.87 16.43 8.31
CA ASP A 216 22.66 17.65 7.53
C ASP A 216 23.80 17.95 6.55
N ASN A 217 23.48 18.50 5.38
CA ASN A 217 24.42 18.80 4.30
C ASN A 217 25.40 17.62 4.00
N ILE A 218 24.87 16.42 3.78
CA ILE A 218 25.68 15.26 3.35
C ILE A 218 25.83 15.28 1.83
N ASP A 219 27.07 15.38 1.33
CA ASP A 219 27.39 15.56 -0.10
C ASP A 219 28.19 14.36 -0.63
N VAL A 220 27.61 13.57 -1.52
CA VAL A 220 28.20 12.33 -2.06
C VAL A 220 28.42 12.46 -3.56
N LYS A 221 29.65 12.20 -4.05
CA LYS A 221 30.08 12.52 -5.42
C LYS A 221 30.84 11.40 -6.09
N TYR A 222 30.25 10.76 -7.11
CA TYR A 222 30.87 9.66 -7.87
C TYR A 222 30.98 10.00 -9.36
N GLU A 223 31.78 11.02 -9.68
CA GLU A 223 31.95 11.55 -11.05
C GLU A 223 33.18 10.99 -11.78
N LYS A 224 34.21 10.56 -11.03
CA LYS A 224 35.58 10.30 -11.55
C LYS A 224 36.15 8.96 -11.10
N THR A 225 35.35 8.15 -10.42
CA THR A 225 35.77 6.90 -9.79
C THR A 225 35.75 5.72 -10.78
N GLN A 226 36.90 5.09 -11.04
CA GLN A 226 36.95 3.82 -11.79
C GLN A 226 36.28 2.65 -11.02
N THR A 227 35.96 2.84 -9.74
CA THR A 227 35.19 1.91 -8.91
C THR A 227 34.04 2.68 -8.26
N TYR A 228 32.84 2.58 -8.84
CA TYR A 228 31.62 3.14 -8.28
C TYR A 228 31.08 2.25 -7.14
N SER A 229 30.33 2.86 -6.23
CA SER A 229 29.65 2.15 -5.15
C SER A 229 28.55 1.24 -5.70
N ARG A 230 28.40 0.03 -5.13
CA ARG A 230 27.30 -0.89 -5.49
C ARG A 230 26.09 -0.71 -4.59
N TYR A 231 26.32 -0.31 -3.34
CA TYR A 231 25.29 0.03 -2.37
C TYR A 231 25.69 1.35 -1.73
N ALA A 232 24.92 2.41 -1.96
CA ALA A 232 25.18 3.75 -1.42
C ALA A 232 23.94 4.29 -0.71
N GLY A 233 24.08 4.56 0.59
CA GLY A 233 23.18 5.41 1.35
C GLY A 233 23.89 6.70 1.74
N LEU A 234 23.18 7.75 2.15
CA LEU A 234 23.85 8.85 2.87
C LEU A 234 24.27 8.36 4.27
N LEU A 235 23.40 7.61 4.97
CA LEU A 235 23.74 6.98 6.26
C LEU A 235 24.41 5.60 6.10
N VAL A 236 23.77 4.62 5.43
CA VAL A 236 24.27 3.23 5.35
C VAL A 236 24.32 2.68 3.92
N GLY A 237 25.44 2.09 3.50
CA GLY A 237 25.51 1.33 2.24
C GLY A 237 24.56 0.13 2.21
N ARG A 238 24.69 -0.79 3.18
CA ARG A 238 23.84 -1.99 3.33
C ARG A 238 23.45 -2.22 4.80
N ASN A 239 22.16 -2.32 5.08
CA ASN A 239 21.62 -2.47 6.43
C ASN A 239 20.83 -3.77 6.61
N VAL A 240 21.15 -4.56 7.64
CA VAL A 240 20.32 -5.64 8.22
C VAL A 240 19.90 -5.33 9.66
N GLY A 241 20.35 -4.21 10.21
CA GLY A 241 20.03 -3.72 11.55
C GLY A 241 18.83 -2.78 11.58
N THR A 242 18.67 -2.07 12.70
CA THR A 242 17.58 -1.09 12.88
C THR A 242 18.08 0.35 12.74
N ILE A 243 17.31 1.15 12.01
CA ILE A 243 17.44 2.61 11.92
C ILE A 243 16.12 3.20 12.45
N GLU A 244 16.18 4.10 13.43
CA GLU A 244 15.00 4.53 14.22
C GLU A 244 15.09 6.01 14.61
N ASN A 245 14.07 6.84 14.35
CA ASN A 245 14.12 8.29 14.64
C ASN A 245 15.37 8.95 14.03
N VAL A 246 15.54 8.82 12.70
CA VAL A 246 16.65 9.43 11.95
C VAL A 246 16.12 10.41 10.92
N GLU A 247 16.67 11.62 10.92
CA GLU A 247 16.43 12.64 9.91
C GLU A 247 17.67 12.81 9.03
N VAL A 248 17.50 12.89 7.70
CA VAL A 248 18.60 13.09 6.76
C VAL A 248 18.30 14.22 5.78
N ASN A 249 19.28 15.09 5.56
CA ASN A 249 19.31 16.09 4.50
C ASN A 249 20.65 15.98 3.73
N GLY A 250 20.58 15.74 2.42
CA GLY A 250 21.78 15.61 1.59
C GLY A 250 21.51 15.27 0.13
N LYS A 251 22.59 14.99 -0.62
CA LYS A 251 22.55 14.81 -2.08
C LYS A 251 23.57 13.81 -2.62
N MET A 252 23.28 13.27 -3.81
CA MET A 252 24.22 12.50 -4.63
C MET A 252 24.37 13.12 -6.03
N THR A 253 25.59 13.52 -6.41
CA THR A 253 25.94 13.85 -7.80
C THR A 253 26.77 12.70 -8.41
N LEU A 254 26.32 12.15 -9.55
CA LEU A 254 26.74 10.84 -10.04
C LEU A 254 27.06 10.86 -11.53
N ALA A 255 28.26 10.44 -11.92
CA ALA A 255 28.64 10.24 -13.33
C ALA A 255 29.49 8.96 -13.47
N PHE A 256 28.82 7.83 -13.70
CA PHE A 256 29.46 6.52 -13.87
C PHE A 256 28.82 5.70 -15.01
N THR A 257 29.60 4.75 -15.56
CA THR A 257 29.13 3.73 -16.50
C THR A 257 29.23 2.34 -15.86
N THR A 258 28.14 1.56 -15.91
CA THR A 258 28.04 0.22 -15.31
C THR A 258 27.03 -0.69 -16.03
N THR A 259 27.31 -2.00 -16.03
CA THR A 259 26.35 -3.08 -16.33
C THR A 259 25.88 -3.82 -15.07
N LEU A 260 26.48 -3.55 -13.90
CA LEU A 260 26.10 -4.12 -12.61
C LEU A 260 24.98 -3.31 -11.97
N GLU A 261 24.07 -3.99 -11.27
CA GLU A 261 23.08 -3.34 -10.39
C GLU A 261 23.80 -2.51 -9.30
N VAL A 262 23.38 -1.24 -9.20
CA VAL A 262 23.80 -0.23 -8.21
C VAL A 262 22.56 0.28 -7.47
N ASN A 263 22.57 0.19 -6.13
CA ASN A 263 21.43 0.56 -5.29
C ASN A 263 21.72 1.84 -4.50
N LEU A 264 20.87 2.86 -4.67
CA LEU A 264 21.04 4.24 -4.21
C LEU A 264 19.87 4.66 -3.32
N GLY A 265 20.13 5.18 -2.12
CA GLY A 265 19.07 5.68 -1.22
C GLY A 265 19.50 6.87 -0.37
N GLY A 266 18.56 7.72 0.02
CA GLY A 266 18.83 8.83 0.93
C GLY A 266 19.15 8.37 2.37
N LEU A 267 18.59 7.24 2.82
CA LEU A 267 19.01 6.58 4.06
C LEU A 267 19.94 5.39 3.78
N VAL A 268 19.47 4.43 2.98
CA VAL A 268 20.14 3.13 2.81
C VAL A 268 20.24 2.71 1.34
N GLY A 269 21.43 2.29 0.89
CA GLY A 269 21.61 1.71 -0.44
C GLY A 269 20.83 0.40 -0.61
N THR A 270 20.97 -0.56 0.31
CA THR A 270 20.10 -1.75 0.37
C THR A 270 19.73 -2.13 1.80
N LEU A 271 18.43 -2.23 2.06
CA LEU A 271 17.87 -2.77 3.30
C LEU A 271 17.56 -4.26 3.06
N GLU A 272 18.12 -5.15 3.88
CA GLU A 272 18.05 -6.61 3.70
C GLU A 272 17.40 -7.34 4.89
N SER A 273 17.14 -8.64 4.71
CA SER A 273 16.44 -9.56 5.61
C SER A 273 16.58 -9.24 7.10
N GLY A 274 15.47 -8.88 7.74
CA GLY A 274 15.40 -8.51 9.16
C GLY A 274 15.67 -7.04 9.49
N GLY A 275 16.26 -6.29 8.55
CA GLY A 275 16.53 -4.86 8.67
C GLY A 275 15.27 -4.00 8.77
N LYS A 276 15.39 -2.86 9.44
CA LYS A 276 14.29 -1.94 9.73
C LYS A 276 14.67 -0.48 9.52
N ILE A 277 13.72 0.32 9.05
CA ILE A 277 13.72 1.79 9.14
C ILE A 277 12.39 2.20 9.79
N ILE A 278 12.45 2.97 10.87
CA ILE A 278 11.29 3.34 11.71
C ILE A 278 11.34 4.85 12.01
N ASP A 279 10.20 5.54 12.00
CA ASP A 279 10.04 6.94 12.44
C ASP A 279 11.06 7.92 11.81
N SER A 280 11.39 7.73 10.54
CA SER A 280 12.54 8.38 9.91
C SER A 280 12.15 9.31 8.74
N LYS A 281 12.86 10.43 8.60
CA LYS A 281 12.63 11.44 7.56
C LYS A 281 13.82 11.61 6.65
N VAL A 282 13.58 11.79 5.35
CA VAL A 282 14.62 11.99 4.33
C VAL A 282 14.27 13.15 3.41
N ASN A 283 15.18 14.12 3.31
CA ASN A 283 15.25 15.11 2.23
C ASN A 283 16.45 14.72 1.34
N PHE A 284 16.22 14.34 0.07
CA PHE A 284 17.28 13.79 -0.77
C PHE A 284 17.23 14.25 -2.23
N THR A 285 18.31 14.91 -2.68
CA THR A 285 18.47 15.35 -4.08
C THR A 285 19.41 14.41 -4.83
N VAL A 286 19.09 14.06 -6.08
CA VAL A 286 19.98 13.29 -6.96
C VAL A 286 20.15 13.98 -8.30
N GLU A 287 21.40 14.07 -8.74
CA GLU A 287 21.80 14.61 -10.03
C GLU A 287 22.68 13.57 -10.76
N MET A 288 22.15 12.97 -11.83
CA MET A 288 22.91 12.02 -12.66
C MET A 288 23.39 12.68 -13.94
N LEU A 289 24.71 12.86 -14.02
CA LEU A 289 25.40 13.52 -15.12
C LEU A 289 25.97 12.52 -16.12
N LYS A 290 26.22 12.99 -17.34
CA LYS A 290 26.90 12.24 -18.39
C LYS A 290 28.41 12.12 -18.06
N PRO A 291 29.00 10.91 -18.03
CA PRO A 291 30.43 10.74 -17.81
C PRO A 291 31.27 11.35 -18.93
N GLU A 292 32.27 12.17 -18.58
CA GLU A 292 33.13 12.91 -19.53
C GLU A 292 33.94 11.99 -20.46
N SER A 293 34.28 10.78 -20.00
CA SER A 293 35.37 9.96 -20.53
C SER A 293 34.93 8.68 -21.24
N SER A 294 33.63 8.46 -21.45
CA SER A 294 33.11 7.22 -22.06
C SER A 294 32.44 7.45 -23.42
N SER A 295 32.94 6.79 -24.47
CA SER A 295 32.27 6.68 -25.78
C SER A 295 31.02 5.80 -25.76
N SER A 296 30.83 5.00 -24.70
CA SER A 296 29.62 4.24 -24.41
C SER A 296 29.18 4.46 -22.97
N TYR A 297 27.94 4.91 -22.81
CA TYR A 297 27.28 5.18 -21.55
C TYR A 297 26.20 4.13 -21.31
N ARG A 298 26.20 3.54 -20.11
CA ARG A 298 25.14 2.69 -19.58
C ARG A 298 25.11 2.82 -18.07
N ASN A 299 23.92 2.91 -17.49
CA ASN A 299 23.70 2.78 -16.05
C ASN A 299 22.63 1.72 -15.76
N ASN A 300 22.81 0.97 -14.66
CA ASN A 300 21.88 -0.05 -14.20
C ASN A 300 21.60 0.21 -12.70
N ILE A 301 20.53 0.93 -12.37
CA ILE A 301 20.28 1.53 -11.05
C ILE A 301 18.95 1.11 -10.41
N ASN A 302 18.93 1.05 -9.08
CA ASN A 302 17.72 1.13 -8.26
C ASN A 302 17.85 2.34 -7.33
N LEU A 303 17.02 3.38 -7.52
CA LEU A 303 17.07 4.64 -6.79
C LEU A 303 15.79 4.83 -5.96
N GLY A 304 15.93 4.93 -4.64
CA GLY A 304 14.84 5.26 -3.73
C GLY A 304 15.09 6.54 -2.95
N GLY A 305 14.04 7.29 -2.61
CA GLY A 305 14.16 8.42 -1.67
C GLY A 305 14.77 8.01 -0.33
N ALA A 306 14.28 6.91 0.27
CA ALA A 306 14.85 6.33 1.48
C ALA A 306 15.76 5.12 1.18
N VAL A 307 15.31 4.18 0.32
CA VAL A 307 15.97 2.87 0.15
C VAL A 307 16.14 2.49 -1.32
N GLY A 308 17.38 2.25 -1.78
CA GLY A 308 17.63 1.82 -3.16
C GLY A 308 17.01 0.47 -3.50
N LYS A 309 17.31 -0.56 -2.70
CA LYS A 309 16.67 -1.88 -2.78
C LYS A 309 16.18 -2.36 -1.41
N LEU A 310 14.94 -2.84 -1.34
CA LEU A 310 14.24 -3.35 -0.15
C LEU A 310 14.04 -4.87 -0.26
N ASP A 311 14.65 -5.66 0.63
CA ASP A 311 14.70 -7.13 0.54
C ASP A 311 14.35 -7.75 1.91
N LYS A 312 13.19 -8.40 2.03
CA LYS A 312 12.68 -9.08 3.24
C LYS A 312 12.81 -8.27 4.56
N SER A 313 12.54 -6.97 4.48
CA SER A 313 12.77 -5.96 5.52
C SER A 313 11.57 -5.03 5.71
N LYS A 314 11.49 -4.28 6.83
CA LYS A 314 10.35 -3.38 7.12
C LYS A 314 10.73 -1.90 7.12
N MET A 315 9.89 -1.07 6.50
CA MET A 315 9.82 0.37 6.68
C MET A 315 8.50 0.73 7.39
N GLU A 316 8.55 1.57 8.42
CA GLU A 316 7.38 2.03 9.17
C GLU A 316 7.49 3.52 9.53
N ASN A 317 6.43 4.30 9.28
CA ASN A 317 6.38 5.75 9.56
C ASN A 317 7.58 6.51 8.94
N VAL A 318 7.72 6.41 7.61
CA VAL A 318 8.85 7.00 6.87
C VAL A 318 8.37 8.12 5.96
N LYS A 319 8.92 9.33 6.15
CA LYS A 319 8.65 10.47 5.26
C LYS A 319 9.83 10.72 4.31
N ALA A 320 9.56 10.84 3.02
CA ALA A 320 10.55 11.18 1.99
C ALA A 320 10.16 12.44 1.22
N THR A 321 11.12 13.32 0.98
CA THR A 321 11.00 14.51 0.13
C THR A 321 12.18 14.51 -0.85
N VAL A 322 11.92 14.43 -2.16
CA VAL A 322 12.99 14.21 -3.16
C VAL A 322 12.92 15.15 -4.36
N ASP A 323 14.10 15.50 -4.90
CA ASP A 323 14.27 16.13 -6.23
C ASP A 323 15.31 15.32 -7.01
N PHE A 324 14.86 14.55 -8.00
CA PHE A 324 15.67 13.62 -8.78
C PHE A 324 15.79 14.10 -10.23
N ASN A 325 17.01 14.22 -10.73
CA ASN A 325 17.33 14.66 -12.09
C ASN A 325 18.20 13.58 -12.74
N ILE A 326 17.57 12.69 -13.50
CA ILE A 326 18.11 11.37 -13.84
C ILE A 326 18.33 11.20 -15.34
N LEU A 327 19.59 11.19 -15.77
CA LEU A 327 19.98 10.76 -17.11
C LEU A 327 20.07 9.22 -17.18
N ASN A 328 18.99 8.54 -17.58
CA ASN A 328 19.00 7.07 -17.75
C ASN A 328 19.52 6.68 -19.15
N SER A 329 20.18 5.52 -19.24
CA SER A 329 20.62 4.89 -20.50
C SER A 329 20.45 3.38 -20.52
N GLY A 330 20.31 2.73 -19.36
CA GLY A 330 20.15 1.28 -19.24
C GLY A 330 18.88 0.90 -18.48
N ILE A 331 19.05 0.14 -17.40
CA ILE A 331 17.93 -0.32 -16.56
C ILE A 331 17.84 0.59 -15.33
N ALA A 332 16.71 1.26 -15.11
CA ALA A 332 16.53 2.13 -13.95
C ALA A 332 15.18 1.88 -13.28
N ASN A 333 15.21 1.55 -11.99
CA ASN A 333 14.00 1.48 -11.15
C ASN A 333 14.05 2.63 -10.13
N ILE A 334 13.19 3.63 -10.32
CA ILE A 334 13.23 4.91 -9.62
C ILE A 334 11.93 5.05 -8.80
N GLY A 335 12.05 5.33 -7.50
CA GLY A 335 10.92 5.58 -6.61
C GLY A 335 11.19 6.71 -5.64
N GLY A 336 10.22 7.59 -5.40
CA GLY A 336 10.36 8.67 -4.40
C GLY A 336 10.54 8.17 -2.96
N LEU A 337 10.33 6.88 -2.70
CA LEU A 337 10.64 6.21 -1.43
C LEU A 337 11.58 5.00 -1.62
N VAL A 338 11.28 4.10 -2.57
CA VAL A 338 12.03 2.84 -2.79
C VAL A 338 12.28 2.57 -4.28
N GLY A 339 13.53 2.30 -4.67
CA GLY A 339 13.83 2.00 -6.08
C GLY A 339 13.27 0.65 -6.53
N LYS A 340 13.55 -0.41 -5.77
CA LYS A 340 13.14 -1.79 -6.08
C LYS A 340 12.87 -2.62 -4.83
N THR A 341 11.86 -3.49 -4.86
CA THR A 341 11.68 -4.55 -3.85
C THR A 341 12.12 -5.94 -4.36
N ASN A 342 12.35 -6.86 -3.42
CA ASN A 342 12.71 -8.25 -3.71
C ASN A 342 12.22 -9.19 -2.58
N SER A 343 11.08 -9.85 -2.78
CA SER A 343 10.64 -11.00 -1.98
C SER A 343 9.60 -11.82 -2.77
N ASP A 344 9.26 -13.01 -2.29
CA ASP A 344 8.14 -13.83 -2.80
C ASP A 344 7.05 -14.03 -1.74
N ASP A 345 7.31 -13.64 -0.48
CA ASP A 345 6.56 -14.10 0.71
C ASP A 345 5.36 -13.19 1.09
N TYR A 346 4.97 -12.22 0.25
CA TYR A 346 3.87 -11.24 0.49
C TYR A 346 3.90 -10.49 1.86
N VAL A 347 5.06 -10.42 2.52
CA VAL A 347 5.24 -9.74 3.82
C VAL A 347 4.93 -8.23 3.70
N VAL A 348 4.36 -7.64 4.76
CA VAL A 348 4.19 -6.17 4.88
C VAL A 348 5.57 -5.53 5.04
N MET A 349 6.08 -4.93 3.96
CA MET A 349 7.42 -4.34 3.93
C MET A 349 7.41 -2.81 4.02
N ILE A 350 6.29 -2.14 3.74
CA ILE A 350 6.13 -0.68 3.91
C ILE A 350 4.79 -0.39 4.58
N GLU A 351 4.81 0.42 5.64
CA GLU A 351 3.64 0.89 6.37
C GLU A 351 3.77 2.37 6.75
N LYS A 352 2.72 3.17 6.53
CA LYS A 352 2.68 4.62 6.88
C LYS A 352 3.86 5.35 6.26
N ALA A 353 3.81 5.53 4.94
CA ALA A 353 4.83 6.29 4.23
C ALA A 353 4.24 7.53 3.58
N GLU A 354 4.88 8.68 3.76
CA GLU A 354 4.48 9.95 3.16
C GLU A 354 5.58 10.40 2.20
N VAL A 355 5.25 10.60 0.92
CA VAL A 355 6.22 10.88 -0.13
C VAL A 355 5.85 12.16 -0.85
N THR A 356 6.78 13.11 -0.90
CA THR A 356 6.73 14.28 -1.78
C THR A 356 7.86 14.15 -2.80
N ALA A 357 7.57 14.00 -4.09
CA ALA A 357 8.58 13.66 -5.07
C ALA A 357 8.52 14.55 -6.31
N LYS A 358 9.67 15.07 -6.72
CA LYS A 358 9.89 15.62 -8.06
C LYS A 358 10.89 14.74 -8.78
N ILE A 359 10.48 14.10 -9.89
CA ILE A 359 11.28 13.10 -10.58
C ILE A 359 11.37 13.43 -12.07
N ASN A 360 12.49 14.02 -12.48
CA ASN A 360 12.79 14.38 -13.85
C ASN A 360 13.70 13.30 -14.48
N VAL A 361 13.30 12.70 -15.60
CA VAL A 361 14.07 11.63 -16.27
C VAL A 361 14.30 11.92 -17.75
N GLU A 362 15.57 11.90 -18.17
CA GLU A 362 15.99 12.02 -19.56
C GLU A 362 16.59 10.69 -20.06
N THR A 363 16.16 10.21 -21.22
CA THR A 363 16.78 9.03 -21.87
C THR A 363 17.98 9.45 -22.71
N ALA A 364 19.20 9.14 -22.25
CA ALA A 364 20.41 9.27 -23.04
C ALA A 364 20.50 8.20 -24.14
N THR A 365 20.95 8.62 -25.32
CA THR A 365 21.30 7.73 -26.44
C THR A 365 22.33 6.68 -26.03
N LEU A 366 21.97 5.40 -26.11
CA LEU A 366 22.87 4.28 -25.87
C LEU A 366 23.63 3.89 -27.15
N THR A 367 24.95 3.79 -27.09
CA THR A 367 25.82 3.70 -28.29
C THR A 367 26.40 2.32 -28.61
N ALA A 368 26.20 1.29 -27.75
CA ALA A 368 26.61 -0.08 -28.04
C ALA A 368 25.87 -1.12 -27.16
N THR A 369 25.47 -2.26 -27.73
CA THR A 369 24.78 -3.35 -27.00
C THR A 369 25.38 -4.73 -27.25
N ASN A 370 25.36 -5.57 -26.21
CA ASN A 370 25.61 -7.02 -26.31
C ASN A 370 24.27 -7.80 -26.22
N ASN A 371 23.29 -7.48 -27.07
CA ASN A 371 21.95 -8.11 -27.07
C ASN A 371 21.22 -8.04 -25.71
N GLN A 372 21.15 -6.85 -25.12
CA GLN A 372 20.54 -6.60 -23.81
C GLN A 372 19.30 -5.72 -23.90
N GLU A 373 18.51 -5.73 -22.83
CA GLU A 373 17.27 -4.98 -22.67
C GLU A 373 17.53 -3.58 -22.09
N ILE A 374 16.61 -2.66 -22.34
CA ILE A 374 16.56 -1.30 -21.75
C ILE A 374 15.17 -1.15 -21.11
N GLU A 375 15.13 -0.93 -19.79
CA GLU A 375 13.88 -0.84 -19.04
C GLU A 375 13.95 0.31 -18.03
N THR A 376 13.17 1.37 -18.25
CA THR A 376 12.99 2.46 -17.28
C THR A 376 11.67 2.26 -16.53
N VAL A 377 11.69 2.34 -15.21
CA VAL A 377 10.54 2.18 -14.33
C VAL A 377 10.54 3.33 -13.32
N VAL A 378 9.47 4.13 -13.30
CA VAL A 378 9.35 5.29 -12.40
C VAL A 378 8.02 5.22 -11.65
N GLY A 379 8.09 5.25 -10.33
CA GLY A 379 6.92 5.37 -9.45
C GLY A 379 7.07 6.55 -8.48
N GLY A 380 6.00 7.27 -8.15
CA GLY A 380 6.09 8.33 -7.13
C GLY A 380 6.52 7.82 -5.75
N ALA A 381 6.07 6.62 -5.33
CA ALA A 381 6.62 5.94 -4.16
C ALA A 381 7.64 4.85 -4.51
N VAL A 382 7.28 3.88 -5.36
CA VAL A 382 8.12 2.70 -5.63
C VAL A 382 8.31 2.45 -7.12
N GLY A 383 9.56 2.31 -7.56
CA GLY A 383 9.86 1.95 -8.95
C GLY A 383 9.35 0.54 -9.29
N LEU A 384 10.13 -0.49 -8.97
CA LEU A 384 9.80 -1.88 -9.27
C LEU A 384 9.43 -2.69 -8.03
N VAL A 385 8.23 -3.26 -8.01
CA VAL A 385 7.81 -4.23 -6.99
C VAL A 385 7.96 -5.65 -7.50
N LEU A 386 8.67 -6.46 -6.72
CA LEU A 386 8.74 -7.92 -6.83
C LEU A 386 8.31 -8.51 -5.47
N GLY A 387 7.06 -8.97 -5.39
CA GLY A 387 6.46 -9.65 -4.23
C GLY A 387 6.48 -8.85 -2.93
N SER A 388 5.41 -8.12 -2.64
CA SER A 388 5.37 -7.23 -1.47
C SER A 388 3.95 -6.94 -1.01
N LYS A 389 3.77 -6.65 0.28
CA LYS A 389 2.59 -5.94 0.76
C LYS A 389 2.97 -4.54 1.29
N PHE A 390 2.22 -3.53 0.88
CA PHE A 390 2.33 -2.15 1.34
C PHE A 390 0.98 -1.68 1.88
N ARG A 391 0.98 -0.80 2.89
CA ARG A 391 -0.25 -0.15 3.39
C ARG A 391 -0.02 1.25 3.90
N ASN A 392 -1.05 2.10 3.88
CA ASN A 392 -0.95 3.48 4.37
C ASN A 392 0.16 4.25 3.64
N ILE A 393 0.06 4.36 2.31
CA ILE A 393 1.02 5.11 1.49
C ILE A 393 0.33 6.38 0.99
N TYR A 394 0.92 7.53 1.23
CA TYR A 394 0.52 8.83 0.69
C TYR A 394 1.61 9.33 -0.25
N VAL A 395 1.22 9.78 -1.44
CA VAL A 395 2.14 10.27 -2.47
C VAL A 395 1.65 11.59 -3.08
N ASP A 396 2.55 12.56 -3.13
CA ASP A 396 2.45 13.84 -3.80
C ASP A 396 3.62 13.91 -4.80
N ALA A 397 3.41 13.52 -6.05
CA ALA A 397 4.51 13.25 -6.98
C ALA A 397 4.36 13.86 -8.38
N ASP A 398 5.27 14.77 -8.71
CA ASP A 398 5.46 15.32 -10.05
C ASP A 398 6.55 14.53 -10.79
N ILE A 399 6.22 13.97 -11.95
CA ILE A 399 7.09 13.11 -12.75
C ILE A 399 7.21 13.69 -14.17
N GLU A 400 8.37 14.23 -14.54
CA GLU A 400 8.64 14.79 -15.87
C GLU A 400 9.59 13.91 -16.68
N ILE A 401 9.17 13.46 -17.86
CA ILE A 401 10.01 12.68 -18.80
C ILE A 401 10.35 13.57 -19.99
N THR A 402 11.60 14.03 -20.08
CA THR A 402 12.05 15.06 -21.05
C THR A 402 12.51 14.50 -22.39
N LYS A 403 12.71 13.18 -22.44
CA LYS A 403 13.18 12.44 -23.62
C LYS A 403 12.61 11.01 -23.59
N PRO A 404 11.33 10.83 -23.99
CA PRO A 404 10.60 9.56 -23.90
C PRO A 404 10.87 8.60 -25.08
N PHE A 405 12.09 8.59 -25.61
CA PHE A 405 12.49 7.79 -26.77
C PHE A 405 13.98 7.40 -26.67
N ASN A 406 14.44 6.42 -27.45
CA ASN A 406 15.83 5.96 -27.43
C ASN A 406 16.31 5.59 -28.84
N ASN A 407 17.47 6.09 -29.26
CA ASN A 407 18.06 5.84 -30.57
C ASN A 407 18.67 4.41 -30.63
N LYS A 408 17.78 3.41 -30.58
CA LYS A 408 18.03 1.98 -30.42
C LYS A 408 19.02 1.44 -31.48
N PRO A 409 20.22 0.96 -31.08
CA PRO A 409 21.04 0.10 -31.94
C PRO A 409 20.27 -1.14 -32.42
N ARG A 410 20.62 -1.69 -33.59
CA ARG A 410 19.94 -2.89 -34.17
C ARG A 410 20.00 -4.13 -33.27
N ASP A 411 20.87 -4.09 -32.28
CA ASP A 411 21.32 -5.12 -31.35
C ASP A 411 20.80 -4.94 -29.91
N VAL A 412 19.83 -4.05 -29.66
CA VAL A 412 19.05 -4.01 -28.40
C VAL A 412 17.90 -5.02 -28.48
N LYS A 413 17.75 -5.88 -27.45
CA LYS A 413 16.74 -6.95 -27.42
C LYS A 413 15.31 -6.42 -27.34
N SER A 414 15.06 -5.46 -26.45
CA SER A 414 13.79 -4.75 -26.30
C SER A 414 13.98 -3.42 -25.57
N SER A 415 13.02 -2.51 -25.71
CA SER A 415 12.96 -1.25 -24.98
C SER A 415 11.60 -1.07 -24.29
N SER A 416 11.59 -0.69 -23.01
CA SER A 416 10.34 -0.41 -22.30
C SER A 416 10.46 0.72 -21.27
N PHE A 417 9.37 1.47 -21.11
CA PHE A 417 9.21 2.52 -20.11
C PHE A 417 7.88 2.30 -19.36
N TYR A 418 7.93 2.36 -18.04
CA TYR A 418 6.77 2.19 -17.16
C TYR A 418 6.67 3.37 -16.18
N LEU A 419 5.55 4.07 -16.19
CA LEU A 419 5.28 5.26 -15.38
C LEU A 419 4.03 5.03 -14.53
N GLY A 420 4.14 5.25 -13.22
CA GLY A 420 2.97 5.29 -12.34
C GLY A 420 3.09 6.35 -11.26
N GLY A 421 1.98 7.01 -10.92
CA GLY A 421 1.99 8.02 -9.86
C GLY A 421 2.35 7.41 -8.49
N LEU A 422 1.96 6.16 -8.22
CA LEU A 422 2.31 5.47 -6.97
C LEU A 422 3.39 4.40 -7.20
N ILE A 423 3.18 3.50 -8.16
CA ILE A 423 4.08 2.37 -8.46
C ILE A 423 4.47 2.35 -9.95
N GLY A 424 5.75 2.28 -10.30
CA GLY A 424 6.15 2.19 -11.72
C GLY A 424 5.73 0.86 -12.36
N LYS A 425 6.14 -0.26 -11.74
CA LYS A 425 5.86 -1.63 -12.23
C LYS A 425 5.70 -2.59 -11.06
N ALA A 426 4.63 -3.40 -11.07
CA ALA A 426 4.26 -4.28 -9.97
C ALA A 426 4.07 -5.74 -10.40
N ASN A 427 4.79 -6.64 -9.74
CA ASN A 427 4.56 -8.08 -9.82
C ASN A 427 4.35 -8.59 -8.38
N ASN A 428 3.26 -9.33 -8.15
CA ASN A 428 2.93 -9.89 -6.83
C ASN A 428 2.79 -8.82 -5.71
N LEU A 429 2.25 -7.63 -6.02
CA LEU A 429 1.98 -6.58 -5.03
C LEU A 429 0.62 -6.82 -4.32
N ARG A 430 0.52 -6.48 -3.03
CA ARG A 430 -0.74 -6.17 -2.36
C ARG A 430 -0.64 -4.75 -1.80
N LEU A 431 -1.40 -3.82 -2.35
CA LEU A 431 -1.47 -2.42 -1.91
C LEU A 431 -2.82 -2.18 -1.23
N GLU A 432 -2.77 -1.73 0.02
CA GLU A 432 -3.95 -1.46 0.84
C GLU A 432 -3.95 -0.02 1.34
N GLU A 433 -5.13 0.61 1.42
CA GLU A 433 -5.36 1.93 2.05
C GLU A 433 -4.28 2.96 1.68
N SER A 434 -4.32 3.49 0.45
CA SER A 434 -3.28 4.40 -0.07
C SER A 434 -3.81 5.46 -1.03
N LEU A 435 -3.13 6.60 -1.13
CA LEU A 435 -3.48 7.78 -1.96
C LEU A 435 -2.28 8.24 -2.81
N VAL A 436 -2.56 8.69 -4.04
CA VAL A 436 -1.67 9.52 -4.87
C VAL A 436 -2.37 10.79 -5.37
N LYS A 437 -1.58 11.85 -5.53
CA LYS A 437 -1.82 13.06 -6.35
C LYS A 437 -0.47 13.58 -6.92
N GLY A 438 -0.48 14.67 -7.67
CA GLY A 438 0.67 15.20 -8.43
C GLY A 438 0.58 14.81 -9.91
N ASP A 439 1.45 15.35 -10.78
CA ASP A 439 1.30 15.23 -12.25
C ASP A 439 2.31 14.29 -12.95
N ILE A 440 1.88 13.65 -14.05
CA ILE A 440 2.79 12.91 -14.96
C ILE A 440 2.88 13.63 -16.31
N ASN A 441 4.05 14.19 -16.60
CA ASN A 441 4.33 15.00 -17.78
C ASN A 441 5.34 14.30 -18.70
N ILE A 442 4.96 14.04 -19.96
CA ILE A 442 5.76 13.36 -20.97
C ILE A 442 6.03 14.34 -22.11
N ILE A 443 7.21 14.96 -22.09
CA ILE A 443 7.57 16.07 -22.96
C ILE A 443 8.68 15.61 -23.91
N ASP A 444 8.36 15.33 -25.17
CA ASP A 444 9.37 15.15 -26.21
C ASP A 444 9.91 16.51 -26.66
N LYS A 445 11.04 16.92 -26.07
CA LYS A 445 11.71 18.22 -26.29
C LYS A 445 12.58 18.27 -27.54
N GLU A 446 12.63 17.22 -28.37
CA GLU A 446 13.37 17.20 -29.64
C GLU A 446 12.43 17.21 -30.86
N GLU A 447 12.76 17.98 -31.90
CA GLU A 447 12.13 17.85 -33.21
C GLU A 447 12.77 16.68 -33.96
N ARG A 448 11.97 15.69 -34.36
CA ARG A 448 12.43 14.43 -34.99
C ARG A 448 11.64 14.13 -36.25
N GLU A 449 12.33 13.92 -37.37
CA GLU A 449 11.71 13.50 -38.64
C GLU A 449 11.35 12.00 -38.68
N ASN A 450 11.94 11.17 -37.81
CA ASN A 450 11.71 9.72 -37.79
C ASN A 450 11.27 9.21 -36.40
N ILE A 451 10.26 8.34 -36.44
CA ILE A 451 9.48 7.76 -35.34
C ILE A 451 9.96 6.35 -34.93
N ASP A 452 10.87 5.74 -35.70
CA ASP A 452 11.46 4.41 -35.43
C ASP A 452 12.40 4.39 -34.20
N GLN A 453 12.43 5.46 -33.41
CA GLN A 453 13.24 5.66 -32.21
C GLN A 453 12.41 5.66 -30.91
N ASP A 454 11.08 5.59 -31.00
CA ASP A 454 10.20 5.52 -29.83
C ASP A 454 10.36 4.17 -29.10
N TYR A 455 9.96 4.11 -27.83
CA TYR A 455 9.98 2.87 -27.04
C TYR A 455 8.95 1.83 -27.55
N GLU A 456 9.31 0.54 -27.59
CA GLU A 456 8.37 -0.55 -27.96
C GLU A 456 7.21 -0.69 -26.96
N LYS A 457 7.40 -0.24 -25.73
CA LYS A 457 6.37 -0.07 -24.71
C LYS A 457 6.60 1.22 -23.92
N LEU A 458 5.56 2.05 -23.83
CA LEU A 458 5.43 3.15 -22.88
C LEU A 458 4.08 2.98 -22.18
N LEU A 459 4.08 2.41 -20.98
CA LEU A 459 2.85 2.22 -20.19
C LEU A 459 2.80 3.28 -19.09
N VAL A 460 1.64 3.94 -18.95
CA VAL A 460 1.47 5.13 -18.11
C VAL A 460 0.12 5.04 -17.40
N GLY A 461 0.11 5.04 -16.06
CA GLY A 461 -1.14 4.95 -15.31
C GLY A 461 -1.09 5.74 -14.01
N GLY A 462 -2.18 6.44 -13.66
CA GLY A 462 -2.18 7.34 -12.49
C GLY A 462 -1.78 6.67 -11.18
N LEU A 463 -2.18 5.41 -10.96
CA LEU A 463 -1.71 4.61 -9.82
C LEU A 463 -0.49 3.75 -10.15
N VAL A 464 -0.54 2.98 -11.23
CA VAL A 464 0.50 2.02 -11.57
C VAL A 464 0.70 1.89 -13.09
N GLY A 465 1.96 1.88 -13.54
CA GLY A 465 2.31 1.78 -14.96
C GLY A 465 2.14 0.37 -15.54
N GLN A 466 2.44 -0.66 -14.76
CA GLN A 466 2.11 -2.05 -15.09
C GLN A 466 1.86 -2.86 -13.81
N ALA A 467 0.81 -3.69 -13.77
CA ALA A 467 0.53 -4.61 -12.67
C ALA A 467 0.22 -6.02 -13.18
N ARG A 468 0.77 -7.03 -12.49
CA ARG A 468 0.55 -8.47 -12.72
C ARG A 468 0.42 -9.23 -11.40
N ASN A 469 -0.51 -10.18 -11.30
CA ASN A 469 -0.82 -10.98 -10.10
C ASN A 469 -0.84 -10.16 -8.79
N SER A 470 -1.38 -8.94 -8.90
CA SER A 470 -1.35 -7.94 -7.83
C SER A 470 -2.75 -7.68 -7.28
N GLY A 471 -2.83 -7.06 -6.11
CA GLY A 471 -4.09 -6.66 -5.48
C GLY A 471 -4.07 -5.23 -5.03
N PHE A 472 -5.16 -4.51 -5.31
CA PHE A 472 -5.38 -3.12 -4.90
C PHE A 472 -6.69 -3.06 -4.12
N ASP A 473 -6.64 -2.63 -2.85
CA ASP A 473 -7.79 -2.54 -1.97
C ASP A 473 -7.78 -1.20 -1.24
N LYS A 474 -8.79 -0.35 -1.52
CA LYS A 474 -8.85 1.04 -1.04
C LYS A 474 -7.66 1.87 -1.52
N VAL A 475 -7.55 2.06 -2.84
CA VAL A 475 -6.48 2.86 -3.43
C VAL A 475 -7.05 4.00 -4.27
N LEU A 476 -6.69 5.23 -3.92
CA LEU A 476 -7.27 6.47 -4.43
C LEU A 476 -6.25 7.24 -5.28
N ASN A 477 -6.70 7.80 -6.41
CA ASN A 477 -5.98 8.80 -7.19
C ASN A 477 -6.81 10.08 -7.27
N GLN A 478 -6.26 11.17 -6.72
CA GLN A 478 -6.94 12.45 -6.53
C GLN A 478 -6.38 13.50 -7.50
N GLY A 479 -6.87 13.51 -8.74
CA GLY A 479 -6.69 14.62 -9.68
C GLY A 479 -5.36 14.67 -10.44
N LEU A 480 -4.59 13.58 -10.47
CA LEU A 480 -3.35 13.48 -11.25
C LEU A 480 -3.62 13.66 -12.75
N SER A 481 -2.96 14.62 -13.40
CA SER A 481 -3.00 14.74 -14.86
C SER A 481 -1.93 13.87 -15.53
N ILE A 482 -2.23 13.43 -16.76
CA ILE A 482 -1.29 12.73 -17.64
C ILE A 482 -1.22 13.53 -18.94
N THR A 483 -0.14 14.30 -19.09
CA THR A 483 0.08 15.17 -20.26
C THR A 483 1.19 14.61 -21.13
N SER A 484 0.93 14.44 -22.42
CA SER A 484 1.93 14.09 -23.44
C SER A 484 2.05 15.20 -24.49
N SER A 485 3.26 15.64 -24.82
CA SER A 485 3.44 16.69 -25.85
C SER A 485 3.22 16.20 -27.28
N LYS A 486 3.13 14.88 -27.53
CA LYS A 486 2.96 14.27 -28.86
C LYS A 486 2.23 12.92 -28.80
N VAL A 487 1.73 12.47 -29.95
CA VAL A 487 1.27 11.07 -30.15
C VAL A 487 2.45 10.19 -30.57
N PHE A 488 2.82 9.22 -29.73
CA PHE A 488 3.85 8.22 -30.02
C PHE A 488 3.29 7.05 -30.85
N LYS A 489 4.01 6.61 -31.90
CA LYS A 489 3.45 5.69 -32.91
C LYS A 489 3.78 4.21 -32.69
N ASN A 490 4.92 3.90 -32.07
CA ASN A 490 5.38 2.53 -31.86
C ASN A 490 5.14 2.02 -30.43
N SER A 491 4.47 2.80 -29.58
CA SER A 491 4.21 2.47 -28.18
C SER A 491 2.73 2.16 -27.91
N ASN A 492 2.48 1.07 -27.17
CA ASN A 492 1.17 0.77 -26.60
C ASN A 492 0.83 1.70 -25.41
N LEU A 493 0.51 2.97 -25.66
CA LEU A 493 0.11 3.91 -24.62
C LEU A 493 -1.27 3.55 -24.05
N SER A 494 -1.31 2.85 -22.92
CA SER A 494 -2.54 2.41 -22.23
C SER A 494 -2.74 3.16 -20.92
N ILE A 495 -3.67 4.12 -20.88
CA ILE A 495 -3.91 4.99 -19.71
C ILE A 495 -5.00 4.40 -18.80
N LEU A 496 -4.78 3.16 -18.33
CA LEU A 496 -5.76 2.45 -17.49
C LEU A 496 -5.12 1.36 -16.62
N PHE A 497 -4.84 1.68 -15.34
CA PHE A 497 -4.37 0.78 -14.26
C PHE A 497 -3.20 -0.23 -14.55
N GLY A 498 -2.54 -0.17 -15.71
CA GLY A 498 -1.43 -1.06 -16.07
C GLY A 498 -1.77 -2.57 -16.13
N LEU A 499 -3.06 -2.94 -16.22
CA LEU A 499 -3.53 -4.32 -16.03
C LEU A 499 -3.30 -5.21 -17.26
N GLU A 500 -2.08 -5.73 -17.43
CA GLU A 500 -1.79 -6.72 -18.50
C GLU A 500 -2.37 -8.12 -18.23
N ASP A 501 -2.81 -8.44 -17.00
CA ASP A 501 -3.21 -9.81 -16.61
C ASP A 501 -4.47 -9.84 -15.73
N LYS A 502 -5.40 -10.74 -16.09
CA LYS A 502 -6.65 -11.09 -15.41
C LYS A 502 -6.47 -11.65 -13.99
N SER A 503 -5.25 -12.04 -13.61
CA SER A 503 -4.90 -12.40 -12.23
C SER A 503 -4.92 -11.21 -11.25
N THR A 504 -4.92 -9.97 -11.76
CA THR A 504 -4.83 -8.76 -10.95
C THR A 504 -6.20 -8.33 -10.43
N THR A 505 -6.34 -8.20 -9.11
CA THR A 505 -7.62 -7.93 -8.44
C THR A 505 -7.69 -6.51 -7.89
N VAL A 506 -8.56 -5.66 -8.44
CA VAL A 506 -8.96 -4.41 -7.78
C VAL A 506 -10.22 -4.69 -6.97
N ASN A 507 -10.15 -4.55 -5.65
CA ASN A 507 -11.32 -4.63 -4.77
C ASN A 507 -12.06 -3.29 -4.75
N TYR A 508 -11.31 -2.19 -4.57
CA TYR A 508 -11.82 -0.83 -4.49
C TYR A 508 -10.75 0.19 -4.89
N GLY A 509 -11.11 1.12 -5.77
CA GLY A 509 -10.34 2.33 -6.03
C GLY A 509 -11.15 3.38 -6.79
N TYR A 510 -10.78 4.64 -6.63
CA TYR A 510 -11.35 5.77 -7.35
C TYR A 510 -10.22 6.50 -8.08
N GLN A 511 -10.48 6.87 -9.33
CA GLN A 511 -9.58 7.67 -10.14
C GLN A 511 -10.35 8.85 -10.69
N ASN A 512 -9.84 10.05 -10.44
CA ASN A 512 -10.02 11.22 -11.30
C ASN A 512 -8.65 11.49 -11.95
N ALA A 513 -8.59 11.45 -13.28
CA ALA A 513 -7.40 11.80 -14.05
C ALA A 513 -7.76 12.44 -15.39
N LYS A 514 -7.01 13.49 -15.76
CA LYS A 514 -7.17 14.23 -17.03
C LYS A 514 -6.09 13.79 -18.03
N VAL A 515 -6.49 13.35 -19.22
CA VAL A 515 -5.57 12.94 -20.29
C VAL A 515 -5.47 14.02 -21.36
N ILE A 516 -4.27 14.59 -21.51
CA ILE A 516 -3.94 15.58 -22.54
C ILE A 516 -2.85 15.02 -23.44
N ILE A 517 -3.04 15.05 -24.77
CA ILE A 517 -2.02 14.66 -25.75
C ILE A 517 -2.00 15.71 -26.87
N ASP A 518 -0.81 16.23 -27.22
CA ASP A 518 -0.65 17.24 -28.29
C ASP A 518 -1.59 18.47 -28.11
N ASN A 519 -1.71 18.93 -26.86
CA ASN A 519 -2.63 19.98 -26.39
C ASN A 519 -4.14 19.72 -26.65
N GLN A 520 -4.53 18.51 -27.04
CA GLN A 520 -5.93 18.08 -27.08
C GLN A 520 -6.25 17.23 -25.84
N GLU A 521 -7.42 17.46 -25.27
CA GLU A 521 -7.95 16.64 -24.18
C GLU A 521 -8.67 15.42 -24.78
N TYR A 522 -8.22 14.22 -24.42
CA TYR A 522 -8.72 12.97 -25.00
C TYR A 522 -9.67 12.21 -24.09
N GLU A 523 -9.48 12.28 -22.76
CA GLU A 523 -10.26 11.52 -21.80
C GLU A 523 -10.25 12.18 -20.41
N GLU A 524 -11.43 12.38 -19.82
CA GLU A 524 -11.58 12.65 -18.38
C GLU A 524 -11.98 11.33 -17.71
N VAL A 525 -11.01 10.67 -17.08
CA VAL A 525 -11.17 9.30 -16.57
C VAL A 525 -11.65 9.35 -15.12
N ASN A 526 -12.94 9.58 -14.94
CA ASN A 526 -13.64 9.43 -13.67
C ASN A 526 -14.23 8.01 -13.56
N TYR A 527 -13.52 7.11 -12.89
CA TYR A 527 -13.97 5.73 -12.66
C TYR A 527 -13.87 5.32 -11.20
N LEU A 528 -14.98 4.81 -10.67
CA LEU A 528 -15.05 4.11 -9.40
C LEU A 528 -14.99 2.60 -9.69
N PHE A 529 -13.84 1.98 -9.45
CA PHE A 529 -13.65 0.54 -9.61
C PHE A 529 -13.96 -0.14 -8.28
N SER A 530 -15.02 -0.95 -8.24
CA SER A 530 -15.36 -1.73 -7.06
C SER A 530 -15.70 -3.18 -7.43
N ARG A 531 -15.62 -4.07 -6.44
CA ARG A 531 -15.86 -5.49 -6.62
C ARG A 531 -17.35 -5.80 -6.73
N ASP A 532 -17.79 -6.40 -7.83
CA ASP A 532 -19.13 -6.99 -7.92
C ASP A 532 -19.37 -8.00 -6.77
N TYR A 533 -20.40 -7.75 -5.98
CA TYR A 533 -20.90 -8.70 -4.99
C TYR A 533 -22.06 -9.51 -5.56
N GLN A 534 -22.06 -10.80 -5.26
CA GLN A 534 -23.12 -11.70 -5.68
C GLN A 534 -24.31 -11.60 -4.72
N VAL A 535 -25.47 -11.21 -5.25
CA VAL A 535 -26.76 -11.21 -4.55
C VAL A 535 -27.56 -12.40 -5.05
N ASN A 536 -27.74 -13.40 -4.18
CA ASN A 536 -28.58 -14.55 -4.47
C ASN A 536 -30.01 -14.27 -4.00
N LEU A 537 -30.99 -14.43 -4.88
CA LEU A 537 -32.42 -14.34 -4.55
C LEU A 537 -33.00 -15.75 -4.45
N ASP A 538 -33.25 -16.22 -3.23
CA ASP A 538 -33.86 -17.52 -2.91
C ASP A 538 -35.38 -17.34 -2.71
N LEU A 539 -36.20 -18.01 -3.52
CA LEU A 539 -37.67 -17.97 -3.42
C LEU A 539 -38.22 -18.55 -2.10
N GLY A 540 -37.42 -19.31 -1.33
CA GLY A 540 -37.80 -19.83 -0.02
C GLY A 540 -38.76 -21.02 -0.03
N TYR A 541 -39.02 -21.61 -1.21
CA TYR A 541 -39.77 -22.86 -1.40
C TYR A 541 -39.18 -23.67 -2.56
N GLU A 542 -39.48 -24.96 -2.62
CA GLU A 542 -38.90 -25.87 -3.61
C GLU A 542 -39.56 -25.71 -4.99
N VAL A 543 -38.78 -25.17 -5.94
CA VAL A 543 -39.10 -25.07 -7.37
C VAL A 543 -37.81 -25.15 -8.19
N GLU A 544 -37.94 -25.45 -9.49
CA GLU A 544 -36.86 -25.25 -10.45
C GLU A 544 -36.48 -23.75 -10.52
N ASN A 545 -35.19 -23.44 -10.67
CA ASN A 545 -34.64 -22.08 -10.58
C ASN A 545 -34.99 -21.30 -9.29
N ARG A 546 -35.19 -22.00 -8.16
CA ARG A 546 -35.42 -21.43 -6.81
C ARG A 546 -34.46 -20.29 -6.43
N ILE A 547 -33.20 -20.36 -6.87
CA ILE A 547 -32.18 -19.34 -6.61
C ILE A 547 -31.77 -18.69 -7.93
N THR A 548 -31.83 -17.35 -7.99
CA THR A 548 -31.23 -16.57 -9.09
C THR A 548 -30.06 -15.73 -8.59
N ASN A 549 -28.98 -15.68 -9.36
CA ASN A 549 -27.75 -14.98 -9.00
C ASN A 549 -27.68 -13.65 -9.76
N HIS A 550 -27.55 -12.55 -9.03
CA HIS A 550 -27.34 -11.21 -9.56
C HIS A 550 -25.99 -10.68 -9.10
N TYR A 551 -25.45 -9.70 -9.81
CA TYR A 551 -24.23 -8.99 -9.43
C TYR A 551 -24.56 -7.51 -9.21
N VAL A 552 -23.94 -6.92 -8.20
CA VAL A 552 -24.08 -5.49 -7.88
C VAL A 552 -22.71 -4.90 -7.60
N GLU A 553 -22.46 -3.74 -8.20
CA GLU A 553 -21.31 -2.91 -7.88
C GLU A 553 -21.28 -2.64 -6.37
N ALA A 554 -20.14 -2.84 -5.73
CA ALA A 554 -20.03 -2.69 -4.28
C ALA A 554 -20.37 -1.27 -3.82
N LEU A 555 -20.91 -1.17 -2.61
CA LEU A 555 -21.38 0.06 -1.98
C LEU A 555 -22.55 0.77 -2.69
N LYS A 556 -23.00 0.32 -3.87
CA LYS A 556 -24.30 0.71 -4.41
C LYS A 556 -25.43 -0.07 -3.70
N PRO A 557 -26.66 0.47 -3.65
CA PRO A 557 -27.85 -0.31 -3.33
C PRO A 557 -28.14 -1.35 -4.42
N PHE A 558 -28.56 -2.56 -4.04
CA PHE A 558 -29.05 -3.52 -5.01
C PHE A 558 -30.45 -3.10 -5.49
N LYS A 559 -30.66 -3.01 -6.81
CA LYS A 559 -31.97 -2.67 -7.38
C LYS A 559 -33.00 -3.71 -6.97
N GLU A 560 -34.08 -3.26 -6.34
CA GLU A 560 -35.16 -4.16 -5.88
C GLU A 560 -35.68 -5.02 -7.04
N PRO A 561 -35.66 -6.37 -6.89
CA PRO A 561 -36.07 -7.28 -7.95
C PRO A 561 -37.60 -7.34 -8.06
N LYS A 562 -38.09 -7.68 -9.25
CA LYS A 562 -39.54 -7.83 -9.49
C LYS A 562 -40.16 -8.79 -8.48
N VAL A 563 -41.23 -8.35 -7.81
CA VAL A 563 -41.94 -9.10 -6.77
C VAL A 563 -42.32 -10.50 -7.27
N PRO A 564 -41.78 -11.58 -6.66
CA PRO A 564 -42.06 -12.95 -7.08
C PRO A 564 -43.51 -13.30 -6.79
N GLN A 565 -44.07 -14.25 -7.56
CA GLN A 565 -45.44 -14.70 -7.41
C GLN A 565 -45.50 -16.16 -6.93
N ARG A 566 -46.39 -16.42 -5.98
CA ARG A 566 -46.65 -17.76 -5.42
C ARG A 566 -48.14 -17.93 -5.23
N GLU A 567 -48.72 -18.94 -5.87
CA GLU A 567 -50.14 -19.24 -5.80
C GLU A 567 -50.57 -19.52 -4.36
N GLY A 568 -51.69 -18.92 -3.90
CA GLY A 568 -52.19 -19.02 -2.53
C GLY A 568 -51.47 -18.15 -1.48
N TYR A 569 -50.38 -17.45 -1.82
CA TYR A 569 -49.60 -16.65 -0.85
C TYR A 569 -49.46 -15.18 -1.26
N LYS A 570 -49.39 -14.29 -0.28
CA LYS A 570 -48.96 -12.90 -0.39
C LYS A 570 -47.46 -12.83 -0.09
N PHE A 571 -46.70 -12.24 -1.00
CA PHE A 571 -45.30 -11.87 -0.74
C PHE A 571 -45.23 -10.81 0.35
N ILE A 572 -44.31 -10.97 1.31
CA ILE A 572 -44.14 -10.07 2.45
C ILE A 572 -42.87 -9.23 2.33
N GLY A 573 -41.81 -9.79 1.74
CA GLY A 573 -40.53 -9.10 1.57
C GLY A 573 -39.38 -10.06 1.34
N TRP A 574 -38.23 -9.50 1.00
CA TRP A 574 -36.95 -10.20 0.95
C TRP A 574 -36.24 -10.08 2.31
N TYR A 575 -35.75 -11.18 2.86
CA TYR A 575 -35.14 -11.23 4.19
C TYR A 575 -33.66 -11.62 4.10
N TYR A 576 -32.79 -10.88 4.79
CA TYR A 576 -31.42 -11.30 5.06
C TYR A 576 -31.36 -11.93 6.45
N MET A 577 -31.03 -13.23 6.49
CA MET A 577 -31.13 -14.06 7.71
C MET A 577 -32.56 -14.03 8.28
N GLU A 578 -32.79 -13.28 9.36
CA GLU A 578 -34.10 -13.16 10.04
C GLU A 578 -34.72 -11.76 9.92
N SER A 579 -34.03 -10.81 9.27
CA SER A 579 -34.47 -9.40 9.15
C SER A 579 -34.94 -9.06 7.74
N LEU A 580 -36.01 -8.27 7.64
CA LEU A 580 -36.46 -7.67 6.38
C LEU A 580 -35.34 -6.80 5.80
N PHE A 581 -35.04 -6.98 4.51
CA PHE A 581 -33.94 -6.28 3.84
C PHE A 581 -34.43 -4.96 3.23
N ASP A 582 -33.78 -3.85 3.58
CA ASP A 582 -33.99 -2.54 2.92
C ASP A 582 -33.05 -2.41 1.73
N PHE A 583 -33.62 -2.34 0.52
CA PHE A 583 -32.87 -2.19 -0.73
C PHE A 583 -32.11 -0.85 -0.85
N LYS A 584 -32.30 0.10 0.07
CA LYS A 584 -31.45 1.30 0.19
C LYS A 584 -30.11 1.02 0.87
N MET A 585 -29.94 -0.14 1.53
CA MET A 585 -28.67 -0.52 2.15
C MET A 585 -27.61 -0.87 1.09
N ARG A 586 -26.39 -0.38 1.34
CA ARG A 586 -25.20 -0.66 0.53
C ARG A 586 -24.80 -2.12 0.68
N ILE A 587 -24.47 -2.80 -0.42
CA ILE A 587 -23.94 -4.17 -0.37
C ILE A 587 -22.41 -4.16 -0.17
N ASP A 588 -21.95 -4.83 0.90
CA ASP A 588 -20.54 -4.88 1.35
C ASP A 588 -19.89 -6.28 1.26
N LYS A 589 -20.67 -7.28 0.81
CA LYS A 589 -20.30 -8.70 0.71
C LYS A 589 -21.31 -9.46 -0.15
N ASN A 590 -20.98 -10.69 -0.54
CA ASN A 590 -21.97 -11.60 -1.12
C ASN A 590 -23.08 -11.89 -0.10
N VAL A 591 -24.34 -11.82 -0.53
CA VAL A 591 -25.52 -12.03 0.32
C VAL A 591 -26.51 -13.00 -0.36
N THR A 592 -27.31 -13.68 0.46
CA THR A 592 -28.50 -14.40 0.01
C THR A 592 -29.71 -13.77 0.69
N LEU A 593 -30.68 -13.34 -0.11
CA LEU A 593 -31.96 -12.80 0.34
C LEU A 593 -33.04 -13.86 0.09
N THR A 594 -33.83 -14.18 1.10
CA THR A 594 -34.89 -15.20 1.02
C THR A 594 -36.27 -14.54 0.99
N ALA A 595 -37.11 -14.92 0.04
CA ALA A 595 -38.49 -14.42 -0.04
C ALA A 595 -39.37 -14.99 1.09
N PHE A 596 -40.04 -14.11 1.84
CA PHE A 596 -40.99 -14.49 2.88
C PHE A 596 -42.44 -14.34 2.42
N TRP A 597 -43.31 -15.22 2.92
CA TRP A 597 -44.66 -15.45 2.40
C TRP A 597 -45.67 -15.64 3.53
N LYS A 598 -46.82 -14.94 3.45
CA LYS A 598 -48.01 -15.23 4.27
C LYS A 598 -49.08 -15.87 3.37
N PRO A 599 -49.87 -16.86 3.80
CA PRO A 599 -51.07 -17.28 3.06
C PRO A 599 -51.98 -16.08 2.75
N LYS A 600 -52.66 -16.10 1.60
CA LYS A 600 -53.76 -15.17 1.35
C LYS A 600 -54.95 -15.59 2.21
N GLU A 601 -55.53 -14.66 2.94
CA GLU A 601 -56.82 -14.86 3.62
C GLU A 601 -57.90 -15.01 2.55
N VAL A 602 -58.70 -16.07 2.64
CA VAL A 602 -59.81 -16.35 1.72
C VAL A 602 -61.08 -15.95 2.42
N LYS A 603 -61.60 -14.79 2.04
CA LYS A 603 -62.92 -14.31 2.47
C LYS A 603 -63.97 -14.72 1.47
N TYR A 604 -65.21 -14.83 1.93
CA TYR A 604 -66.38 -15.06 1.08
C TYR A 604 -67.37 -13.91 1.25
N TYR A 605 -67.69 -13.24 0.15
CA TYR A 605 -68.66 -12.15 0.11
C TYR A 605 -70.04 -12.67 -0.26
N VAL A 606 -71.00 -12.53 0.65
CA VAL A 606 -72.41 -12.83 0.40
C VAL A 606 -73.14 -11.53 0.14
N VAL A 607 -73.51 -11.31 -1.12
CA VAL A 607 -74.23 -10.10 -1.54
C VAL A 607 -75.69 -10.46 -1.76
N PHE A 608 -76.57 -9.77 -1.05
CA PHE A 608 -78.01 -9.88 -1.22
C PHE A 608 -78.48 -8.83 -2.23
N ASP A 609 -78.23 -9.10 -3.51
CA ASP A 609 -78.61 -8.19 -4.60
C ASP A 609 -80.14 -8.12 -4.71
N LEU A 610 -80.68 -6.96 -4.37
CA LEU A 610 -82.09 -6.66 -4.48
C LEU A 610 -82.57 -6.63 -5.95
N GLY A 611 -81.68 -6.47 -6.93
CA GLY A 611 -82.00 -6.43 -8.36
C GLY A 611 -82.73 -5.15 -8.80
N TYR A 612 -82.75 -4.13 -7.96
CA TYR A 612 -83.12 -2.73 -8.23
C TYR A 612 -82.16 -1.83 -7.47
N GLN A 613 -81.92 -0.65 -8.01
CA GLN A 613 -81.39 0.45 -7.21
C GLN A 613 -82.39 0.84 -6.13
N THR A 614 -81.87 1.02 -4.91
CA THR A 614 -82.56 1.55 -3.74
C THR A 614 -81.61 2.52 -3.04
N THR A 615 -82.12 3.49 -2.29
CA THR A 615 -81.27 4.43 -1.51
C THR A 615 -80.53 3.77 -0.35
N ASN A 616 -80.90 2.53 -0.03
CA ASN A 616 -80.20 1.67 0.91
C ASN A 616 -79.53 0.56 0.10
N GLU A 617 -78.20 0.56 0.05
CA GLU A 617 -77.44 -0.63 -0.30
C GLU A 617 -77.57 -1.66 0.84
N ILE A 618 -77.58 -2.95 0.51
CA ILE A 618 -77.35 -3.99 1.52
C ILE A 618 -75.85 -4.23 1.56
N GLU A 619 -75.22 -3.89 2.69
CA GLU A 619 -73.79 -4.14 2.91
C GLU A 619 -73.48 -5.64 2.70
N PRO A 620 -72.43 -6.00 1.95
CA PRO A 620 -72.02 -7.39 1.76
C PRO A 620 -71.72 -8.06 3.10
N LEU A 621 -72.32 -9.22 3.36
CA LEU A 621 -71.96 -10.04 4.51
C LEU A 621 -70.63 -10.73 4.20
N GLU A 622 -69.56 -10.25 4.83
CA GLU A 622 -68.22 -10.82 4.76
C GLU A 622 -68.08 -12.01 5.72
N LEU A 623 -67.60 -13.14 5.21
CA LEU A 623 -67.37 -14.37 5.98
C LEU A 623 -65.89 -14.77 5.90
N ASP A 624 -65.23 -14.94 7.04
CA ASP A 624 -63.82 -15.38 7.12
C ASP A 624 -63.64 -16.89 6.86
N GLU A 625 -64.72 -17.69 6.91
CA GLU A 625 -64.72 -19.11 6.55
C GLU A 625 -66.10 -19.60 6.06
N ALA A 626 -66.13 -20.80 5.47
CA ALA A 626 -67.33 -21.40 4.89
C ALA A 626 -68.33 -21.86 5.96
N GLN A 627 -69.57 -21.37 5.90
CA GLN A 627 -70.59 -21.59 6.93
C GLN A 627 -72.03 -21.49 6.40
N ILE A 628 -73.00 -21.92 7.19
CA ILE A 628 -74.43 -21.65 6.97
C ILE A 628 -74.77 -20.30 7.64
N ILE A 629 -75.59 -19.47 6.98
CA ILE A 629 -76.04 -18.17 7.51
C ILE A 629 -77.56 -18.13 7.62
N GLU A 630 -78.10 -17.35 8.55
CA GLU A 630 -79.54 -17.10 8.62
C GLU A 630 -80.01 -16.25 7.42
N ALA A 631 -81.24 -16.47 6.98
CA ALA A 631 -81.82 -15.73 5.85
C ALA A 631 -82.20 -14.28 6.26
N PRO A 632 -81.94 -13.26 5.43
CA PRO A 632 -82.37 -11.90 5.70
C PRO A 632 -83.90 -11.75 5.57
N GLU A 633 -84.46 -10.71 6.20
CA GLU A 633 -85.89 -10.37 6.10
C GLU A 633 -86.35 -10.18 4.64
N GLU A 634 -87.63 -10.46 4.37
CA GLU A 634 -88.18 -10.33 3.01
C GLU A 634 -88.24 -8.85 2.55
N PRO A 635 -87.50 -8.48 1.48
CA PRO A 635 -87.44 -7.11 0.98
C PRO A 635 -88.74 -6.65 0.30
N LYS A 636 -88.86 -5.34 0.03
CA LYS A 636 -90.03 -4.71 -0.61
C LYS A 636 -89.63 -3.70 -1.69
N ARG A 637 -90.19 -3.83 -2.89
CA ARG A 637 -89.84 -3.09 -4.12
C ARG A 637 -91.08 -2.46 -4.72
N ASP A 638 -91.18 -1.13 -4.71
CA ASP A 638 -92.37 -0.47 -5.26
C ASP A 638 -92.51 -0.70 -6.76
N GLY A 639 -93.71 -1.11 -7.17
CA GLY A 639 -94.11 -1.45 -8.54
C GLY A 639 -93.98 -2.93 -8.91
N TYR A 640 -93.05 -3.68 -8.31
CA TYR A 640 -92.71 -5.06 -8.71
C TYR A 640 -92.93 -6.06 -7.54
N THR A 641 -92.96 -7.38 -7.80
CA THR A 641 -93.30 -8.40 -6.77
C THR A 641 -92.16 -9.38 -6.43
N PHE A 642 -91.78 -9.53 -5.15
CA PHE A 642 -90.73 -10.47 -4.70
C PHE A 642 -91.12 -11.95 -4.91
N LYS A 643 -90.17 -12.79 -5.33
CA LYS A 643 -90.34 -14.26 -5.47
C LYS A 643 -89.40 -15.10 -4.58
N GLY A 644 -88.46 -14.46 -3.88
CA GLY A 644 -87.41 -15.12 -3.09
C GLY A 644 -86.00 -14.84 -3.60
N TRP A 645 -85.03 -15.36 -2.83
CA TRP A 645 -83.59 -15.31 -3.12
C TRP A 645 -83.13 -16.49 -3.97
N TYR A 646 -82.40 -16.21 -5.05
CA TYR A 646 -81.92 -17.20 -6.01
C TYR A 646 -80.41 -17.08 -6.21
N SER A 647 -79.68 -18.20 -6.18
CA SER A 647 -78.32 -18.26 -6.74
C SER A 647 -78.42 -18.79 -8.16
N PHE A 648 -77.94 -18.03 -9.13
CA PHE A 648 -78.13 -18.28 -10.57
C PHE A 648 -79.61 -18.48 -10.92
N ASN A 649 -80.04 -19.72 -11.18
CA ASN A 649 -81.42 -20.12 -11.53
C ASN A 649 -82.11 -20.99 -10.48
N GLN A 650 -81.48 -21.28 -9.34
CA GLN A 650 -82.04 -22.13 -8.28
C GLN A 650 -82.39 -21.29 -7.04
N LYS A 651 -83.57 -21.54 -6.46
CA LYS A 651 -83.96 -20.92 -5.17
C LYS A 651 -83.13 -21.57 -4.07
N PHE A 652 -82.45 -20.77 -3.26
CA PHE A 652 -81.52 -21.26 -2.24
C PHE A 652 -82.22 -21.57 -0.92
N ASN A 653 -81.71 -22.56 -0.17
CA ASN A 653 -82.23 -22.94 1.15
C ASN A 653 -81.20 -22.68 2.26
N PHE A 654 -81.35 -21.54 2.95
CA PHE A 654 -80.49 -21.11 4.05
C PHE A 654 -80.53 -22.02 5.30
N ALA A 655 -81.44 -22.99 5.38
CA ALA A 655 -81.51 -23.90 6.53
C ALA A 655 -80.46 -25.03 6.48
N ASP A 656 -80.03 -25.45 5.28
CA ASP A 656 -79.28 -26.71 5.08
C ASP A 656 -78.04 -26.58 4.16
N GLU A 657 -77.77 -25.40 3.58
CA GLU A 657 -76.71 -25.21 2.57
C GLU A 657 -75.60 -24.23 3.04
N GLU A 658 -74.36 -24.72 3.12
CA GLU A 658 -73.15 -23.93 3.44
C GLU A 658 -72.65 -23.10 2.25
N ILE A 659 -72.28 -21.84 2.49
CA ILE A 659 -71.67 -20.96 1.48
C ILE A 659 -70.14 -21.12 1.51
N LYS A 660 -69.54 -21.36 0.33
CA LYS A 660 -68.12 -21.78 0.20
C LYS A 660 -67.30 -20.99 -0.85
N ARG A 661 -67.84 -19.86 -1.29
CA ARG A 661 -67.32 -18.94 -2.31
C ARG A 661 -68.17 -17.68 -2.30
N ASP A 662 -67.66 -16.60 -2.88
CA ASP A 662 -68.45 -15.41 -3.18
C ASP A 662 -69.76 -15.80 -3.89
N THR A 663 -70.87 -15.39 -3.30
CA THR A 663 -72.21 -15.83 -3.70
C THR A 663 -73.17 -14.65 -3.65
N VAL A 664 -73.51 -14.14 -4.82
CA VAL A 664 -74.62 -13.21 -4.97
C VAL A 664 -75.92 -14.01 -4.95
N PHE A 665 -76.81 -13.66 -4.01
CA PHE A 665 -78.20 -14.07 -4.04
C PHE A 665 -79.01 -12.95 -4.66
N PHE A 666 -79.65 -13.23 -5.79
CA PHE A 666 -80.50 -12.30 -6.48
C PHE A 666 -81.94 -12.45 -5.97
N ALA A 667 -82.48 -11.37 -5.42
CA ALA A 667 -83.91 -11.25 -5.22
C ALA A 667 -84.59 -11.14 -6.59
N ARG A 668 -85.56 -12.00 -6.89
CA ARG A 668 -86.29 -11.98 -8.18
C ARG A 668 -87.61 -11.22 -8.09
N TRP A 669 -87.87 -10.39 -9.11
CA TRP A 669 -89.01 -9.48 -9.21
C TRP A 669 -89.37 -9.14 -10.67
N ASP A 670 -90.56 -8.59 -10.88
CA ASP A 670 -91.12 -8.22 -12.19
C ASP A 670 -91.45 -6.69 -12.23
N LYS A 671 -90.58 -5.83 -12.82
CA LYS A 671 -90.49 -4.27 -12.73
C LYS A 671 -90.29 -3.98 -14.32
N ASP A 672 -90.86 -2.88 -14.86
CA ASP A 672 -90.64 -2.20 -16.18
C ASP A 672 -89.52 -1.08 -16.20
N GLU A 673 -88.64 -1.01 -17.24
CA GLU A 673 -87.32 -0.27 -17.40
C GLU A 673 -87.35 1.26 -17.77
N GLU A 674 -86.28 2.10 -18.02
CA GLU A 674 -84.80 2.03 -18.33
C GLU A 674 -83.97 3.19 -17.62
N THR A 675 -82.87 3.92 -17.99
CA THR A 675 -81.96 4.22 -19.19
C THR A 675 -80.53 4.75 -18.74
N LYS A 676 -79.68 5.47 -19.56
CA LYS A 676 -78.28 5.98 -19.23
C LYS A 676 -77.72 7.24 -20.02
N GLU A 677 -76.50 7.75 -19.68
CA GLU A 677 -75.74 8.96 -20.22
C GLU A 677 -74.16 8.78 -20.36
N ASP A 678 -73.35 9.87 -20.60
CA ASP A 678 -72.05 9.98 -21.36
C ASP A 678 -70.65 10.06 -20.59
N ILE A 679 -69.52 10.56 -21.21
CA ILE A 679 -68.06 10.40 -20.80
C ILE A 679 -67.13 11.68 -20.97
N ILE A 680 -66.08 11.87 -20.12
CA ILE A 680 -65.14 13.07 -20.10
C ILE A 680 -63.64 12.75 -19.78
N VAL A 681 -62.63 13.42 -20.40
CA VAL A 681 -61.16 13.19 -20.20
C VAL A 681 -60.37 14.45 -19.78
N THR A 682 -59.32 14.33 -18.95
CA THR A 682 -58.54 15.46 -18.36
C THR A 682 -56.99 15.27 -18.38
N PHE A 683 -56.22 16.37 -18.42
CA PHE A 683 -54.73 16.41 -18.40
C PHE A 683 -54.17 17.33 -17.28
N GLU A 684 -53.08 16.93 -16.60
CA GLU A 684 -52.42 17.68 -15.50
C GLU A 684 -50.87 17.73 -15.58
N LEU A 685 -50.24 18.84 -15.18
CA LEU A 685 -48.77 19.02 -15.26
C LEU A 685 -47.94 18.45 -14.08
N GLY A 686 -48.57 18.04 -12.98
CA GLY A 686 -47.89 17.37 -11.85
C GLY A 686 -46.98 18.24 -10.98
N TYR A 687 -47.10 19.57 -11.04
CA TYR A 687 -46.45 20.52 -10.12
C TYR A 687 -47.31 21.78 -9.95
N HIS A 688 -47.05 22.56 -8.89
CA HIS A 688 -47.75 23.83 -8.62
C HIS A 688 -46.87 25.04 -8.94
N ASP A 689 -47.22 25.73 -10.02
CA ASP A 689 -47.17 27.19 -10.18
C ASP A 689 -48.04 27.52 -11.42
N ASP A 690 -49.19 28.17 -11.18
CA ASP A 690 -50.28 28.60 -12.09
C ASP A 690 -50.73 27.69 -13.29
N ASP A 691 -52.03 27.40 -13.29
CA ASP A 691 -52.78 26.42 -14.12
C ASP A 691 -52.40 26.28 -15.60
N PHE A 692 -52.25 25.00 -16.02
CA PHE A 692 -52.70 24.54 -17.33
C PHE A 692 -53.37 23.16 -17.19
N THR A 693 -54.69 23.13 -17.34
CA THR A 693 -55.51 21.90 -17.46
C THR A 693 -56.12 21.82 -18.84
N GLY A 694 -56.00 20.66 -19.49
CA GLY A 694 -56.68 20.36 -20.75
C GLY A 694 -57.81 19.36 -20.54
N GLU A 695 -58.94 19.55 -21.21
CA GLU A 695 -60.09 18.61 -21.17
C GLU A 695 -60.53 18.23 -22.58
N VAL A 696 -61.03 17.00 -22.74
CA VAL A 696 -61.60 16.45 -23.98
C VAL A 696 -62.86 15.66 -23.60
N ILE A 697 -64.03 16.10 -24.08
CA ILE A 697 -65.32 15.42 -23.83
C ILE A 697 -65.60 14.43 -24.97
N LEU A 698 -66.17 13.27 -24.65
CA LEU A 698 -66.41 12.17 -25.58
C LEU A 698 -67.89 11.72 -25.55
N GLU A 699 -68.62 11.98 -26.63
CA GLU A 699 -70.01 11.49 -26.82
C GLU A 699 -70.04 9.94 -26.99
N GLU A 700 -68.94 9.35 -27.47
CA GLU A 700 -68.68 7.91 -27.48
C GLU A 700 -67.17 7.63 -27.38
N ALA A 701 -66.79 6.38 -27.08
CA ALA A 701 -65.40 5.99 -26.87
C ALA A 701 -64.49 6.28 -28.09
N SER A 702 -63.34 6.92 -27.88
CA SER A 702 -62.47 7.38 -28.98
C SER A 702 -61.00 7.59 -28.57
N GLU A 703 -60.10 7.66 -29.55
CA GLU A 703 -58.67 7.98 -29.39
C GLU A 703 -58.45 9.49 -29.17
N ILE A 704 -57.32 9.89 -28.55
CA ILE A 704 -56.96 11.29 -28.29
C ILE A 704 -55.55 11.64 -28.78
N SER A 705 -55.38 12.83 -29.36
CA SER A 705 -54.11 13.29 -29.94
C SER A 705 -53.09 13.72 -28.88
N ALA A 706 -51.81 13.38 -29.09
CA ALA A 706 -50.71 13.79 -28.21
C ALA A 706 -50.45 15.31 -28.25
N LEU A 707 -50.22 15.90 -27.07
CA LEU A 707 -49.86 17.32 -26.90
C LEU A 707 -48.34 17.55 -27.04
N GLU A 708 -47.93 18.79 -27.33
CA GLU A 708 -46.51 19.19 -27.30
C GLU A 708 -45.91 19.02 -25.89
N ALA A 709 -44.63 18.68 -25.82
CA ALA A 709 -43.95 18.40 -24.56
C ALA A 709 -43.76 19.67 -23.71
N PRO A 710 -44.24 19.71 -22.45
CA PRO A 710 -44.06 20.87 -21.58
C PRO A 710 -42.58 21.04 -21.18
N ILE A 711 -42.18 22.29 -20.88
CA ILE A 711 -40.80 22.67 -20.55
C ILE A 711 -40.72 23.08 -19.07
N ARG A 712 -39.64 22.68 -18.38
CA ARG A 712 -39.40 22.99 -16.96
C ARG A 712 -37.90 23.12 -16.66
N ASP A 713 -37.47 24.31 -16.26
CA ASP A 713 -36.05 24.59 -15.99
C ASP A 713 -35.46 23.66 -14.91
N GLY A 714 -34.29 23.07 -15.20
CA GLY A 714 -33.60 22.11 -14.33
C GLY A 714 -34.17 20.68 -14.35
N TYR A 715 -35.17 20.39 -15.19
CA TYR A 715 -35.77 19.07 -15.34
C TYR A 715 -35.88 18.67 -16.81
N SER A 716 -35.89 17.36 -17.10
CA SER A 716 -36.25 16.80 -18.40
C SER A 716 -37.65 16.19 -18.34
N PHE A 717 -38.45 16.40 -19.37
CA PHE A 717 -39.77 15.76 -19.51
C PHE A 717 -39.60 14.27 -19.87
N VAL A 718 -40.39 13.39 -19.23
CA VAL A 718 -40.28 11.93 -19.38
C VAL A 718 -41.47 11.34 -20.14
N GLY A 719 -42.66 11.95 -20.03
CA GLY A 719 -43.89 11.49 -20.68
C GLY A 719 -45.15 11.84 -19.88
N TRP A 720 -46.31 11.53 -20.44
CA TRP A 720 -47.62 11.57 -19.79
C TRP A 720 -47.96 10.20 -19.20
N TYR A 721 -48.62 10.15 -18.04
CA TYR A 721 -48.85 8.92 -17.29
C TYR A 721 -50.31 8.82 -16.79
N LEU A 722 -50.93 7.64 -16.96
CA LEU A 722 -52.21 7.27 -16.35
C LEU A 722 -51.94 6.28 -15.20
N ASP A 723 -52.43 6.56 -13.99
CA ASP A 723 -52.24 5.71 -12.79
C ASP A 723 -50.78 5.28 -12.52
N GLY A 724 -49.81 6.11 -12.93
CA GLY A 724 -48.37 5.82 -12.79
C GLY A 724 -47.78 4.90 -13.88
N VAL A 725 -48.53 4.56 -14.92
CA VAL A 725 -48.07 3.87 -16.14
C VAL A 725 -47.97 4.89 -17.28
N LEU A 726 -46.94 4.79 -18.13
CA LEU A 726 -46.78 5.68 -19.29
C LEU A 726 -48.00 5.55 -20.22
N PHE A 727 -48.67 6.67 -20.50
CA PHE A 727 -49.86 6.70 -21.34
C PHE A 727 -49.49 6.54 -22.82
N ASP A 728 -50.27 5.72 -23.51
CA ASP A 728 -50.09 5.34 -24.90
C ASP A 728 -51.27 5.87 -25.72
N PHE A 729 -51.02 6.91 -26.53
CA PHE A 729 -52.04 7.68 -27.25
C PHE A 729 -52.71 6.89 -28.39
N ASP A 730 -52.16 5.74 -28.79
CA ASP A 730 -52.73 4.84 -29.82
C ASP A 730 -53.88 3.95 -29.25
N ASN A 731 -54.55 4.36 -28.16
CA ASN A 731 -55.61 3.61 -27.49
C ASN A 731 -56.90 4.43 -27.28
N GLU A 732 -58.06 3.81 -27.56
CA GLU A 732 -59.39 4.37 -27.31
C GLU A 732 -59.70 4.57 -25.81
N VAL A 733 -60.09 5.78 -25.42
CA VAL A 733 -60.62 6.12 -24.09
C VAL A 733 -62.13 5.86 -24.03
N LYS A 734 -62.61 5.23 -22.95
CA LYS A 734 -63.98 4.63 -22.88
C LYS A 734 -64.79 4.96 -21.62
N GLN A 735 -64.21 5.81 -20.78
CA GLN A 735 -64.72 6.28 -19.50
C GLN A 735 -63.81 7.44 -19.08
N ASP A 736 -64.16 8.11 -17.98
CA ASP A 736 -63.38 9.24 -17.51
C ASP A 736 -61.99 8.84 -17.01
N ILE A 737 -60.96 9.61 -17.42
CA ILE A 737 -59.55 9.43 -17.04
C ILE A 737 -58.84 10.78 -16.85
N THR A 738 -57.78 10.80 -16.03
CA THR A 738 -56.89 11.95 -15.84
C THR A 738 -55.43 11.53 -16.03
N ILE A 739 -54.67 12.25 -16.87
CA ILE A 739 -53.27 11.90 -17.20
C ILE A 739 -52.26 13.00 -16.86
N VAL A 740 -51.14 12.60 -16.25
CA VAL A 740 -50.23 13.48 -15.50
C VAL A 740 -48.81 13.49 -16.11
N ALA A 741 -48.19 14.67 -16.22
CA ALA A 741 -46.82 14.83 -16.72
C ALA A 741 -45.74 14.38 -15.71
N CYS A 742 -44.72 13.66 -16.18
CA CYS A 742 -43.61 13.15 -15.37
C CYS A 742 -42.25 13.79 -15.73
N TRP A 743 -41.38 13.95 -14.72
CA TRP A 743 -40.20 14.82 -14.76
C TRP A 743 -38.96 14.19 -14.11
N PHE A 744 -37.79 14.32 -14.75
CA PHE A 744 -36.49 13.89 -14.23
C PHE A 744 -35.62 15.10 -13.84
N LYS A 745 -35.10 15.16 -12.62
CA LYS A 745 -34.29 16.30 -12.15
C LYS A 745 -32.83 16.21 -12.60
N LEU A 746 -32.28 17.30 -13.10
CA LEU A 746 -30.84 17.46 -13.37
C LEU A 746 -30.14 18.03 -12.12
N THR A 747 -28.93 17.55 -11.81
CA THR A 747 -28.14 17.98 -10.64
C THR A 747 -26.67 18.18 -10.98
N GLU A 748 -26.12 19.34 -10.61
CA GLU A 748 -24.68 19.60 -10.66
C GLU A 748 -23.92 18.92 -9.49
N THR A 749 -22.58 18.91 -9.59
CA THR A 749 -21.59 18.38 -8.62
C THR A 749 -21.82 16.95 -8.10
N SER A 750 -21.68 15.97 -9.00
CA SER A 750 -21.47 14.56 -8.63
C SER A 750 -20.15 14.31 -7.90
N LEU A 751 -19.08 15.00 -8.30
CA LEU A 751 -17.69 14.70 -7.97
C LEU A 751 -17.38 14.78 -6.46
N ASP A 752 -17.70 15.90 -5.81
CA ASP A 752 -17.37 16.15 -4.41
C ASP A 752 -18.03 15.13 -3.46
N LYS A 753 -19.21 14.65 -3.85
CA LYS A 753 -19.95 13.64 -3.10
C LYS A 753 -19.31 12.26 -3.21
N GLU A 754 -18.86 11.85 -4.41
CA GLU A 754 -18.15 10.58 -4.57
C GLU A 754 -16.79 10.60 -3.84
N ILE A 755 -16.10 11.75 -3.84
CA ILE A 755 -14.88 11.95 -3.03
C ILE A 755 -15.22 11.82 -1.53
N SER A 756 -16.25 12.50 -1.02
CA SER A 756 -16.67 12.43 0.39
C SER A 756 -17.03 11.00 0.83
N ASP A 757 -17.87 10.30 0.04
CA ASP A 757 -18.22 8.89 0.25
C ASP A 757 -16.99 7.97 0.25
N SER A 758 -15.93 8.31 -0.51
CA SER A 758 -14.67 7.55 -0.52
C SER A 758 -13.79 7.76 0.72
N ILE A 759 -13.95 8.88 1.44
CA ILE A 759 -13.16 9.20 2.64
C ILE A 759 -13.66 8.40 3.85
N GLU A 760 -14.98 8.32 4.05
CA GLU A 760 -15.58 7.48 5.12
C GLU A 760 -15.22 5.99 4.98
N PHE A 761 -14.90 5.56 3.75
CA PHE A 761 -14.58 4.17 3.42
C PHE A 761 -13.19 3.71 3.92
N PHE A 762 -12.22 4.59 4.15
CA PHE A 762 -10.92 4.21 4.73
C PHE A 762 -11.05 3.86 6.23
N LYS A 763 -10.31 2.84 6.70
CA LYS A 763 -10.21 2.50 8.14
C LYS A 763 -9.03 3.17 8.83
N SER A 764 -8.10 3.72 8.04
CA SER A 764 -6.92 4.41 8.53
C SER A 764 -7.22 5.89 8.75
N GLU A 765 -7.40 6.31 10.00
CA GLU A 765 -7.56 7.72 10.37
C GLU A 765 -6.37 8.57 9.88
N TRP A 766 -5.14 8.03 9.96
CA TRP A 766 -3.93 8.67 9.41
C TRP A 766 -4.07 9.04 7.92
N LEU A 767 -4.76 8.21 7.13
CA LEU A 767 -4.97 8.50 5.71
C LEU A 767 -6.14 9.47 5.50
N LYS A 768 -7.18 9.45 6.35
CA LYS A 768 -8.26 10.45 6.33
C LYS A 768 -7.71 11.85 6.61
N ASP A 769 -6.86 11.98 7.63
CA ASP A 769 -6.15 13.23 7.94
C ASP A 769 -5.41 13.75 6.70
N LYS A 770 -4.68 12.87 5.98
CA LYS A 770 -3.95 13.21 4.77
C LYS A 770 -4.82 13.56 3.55
N ILE A 771 -6.02 12.96 3.41
CA ILE A 771 -6.97 13.35 2.37
C ILE A 771 -7.59 14.73 2.70
N ASN A 772 -7.93 14.96 3.97
CA ASN A 772 -8.44 16.25 4.44
C ASN A 772 -7.39 17.38 4.30
N GLU A 773 -6.12 17.11 4.60
CA GLU A 773 -4.99 18.02 4.31
C GLU A 773 -4.83 18.34 2.81
N GLY A 774 -5.32 17.46 1.92
CA GLY A 774 -5.23 17.62 0.46
C GLY A 774 -6.48 18.17 -0.23
N LEU A 775 -7.53 18.50 0.52
CA LEU A 775 -8.80 19.07 0.02
C LEU A 775 -9.02 20.53 0.43
N ASN A 776 -8.10 21.13 1.19
CA ASN A 776 -8.12 22.53 1.65
C ASN A 776 -6.98 23.35 1.02
#